data_AF-A0A2T7MV49-F1
#
_entry.id   AF-A0A2T7MV49-F1
#
_cell.length_a   1.000
_cell.length_b   1.000
_cell.length_c   1.000
_cell.angle_alpha   90.00
_cell.angle_beta   90.00
_cell.angle_gamma   90.00
#
_symmetry.space_group_name_H-M   'P 1'
#
loop_
_entity.id
_entity.type
_entity.pdbx_description
1 polymer ?
#
loop_
_entity_poly.entity_id
_entity_poly.type
_entity_poly.pdbx_seq_one_letter_code
_entity_poly.pdbx_strand_id
1 'polypeptide(L)'
;MPDSPLDPRALWETRAPGEAAGTGADRDVTPRLPPCAGRMVDAVRKGEAGGMFPPVVAPGPEGTVAVDRLLGGESDARMIEHAVRERRFAPLLELWERLDGWCAHSRNRYSSVISPEILDITNADLFGPVVSEAFVACAAGRPHYARDRVAEWAVRCEEFLTLFLDRLLRDMDACWPDEPAFRGPVVGLWTHGEETHNGRQRVLRLDCAGGGRIAYKPRPASGELLFTRAPRTGGTTSPASLFDLLNQAPAASGRIRLPVLSCWPGAEPGYLWQEWIEPPAQWGPIRTSGPWELTGTRLTPAESERFWHRTGSLTAATFAFGITDLIGGNVVTGSRPGDPEPLLHPIDLEIYFCRVPRLYDTGLLHDATAEIDQHHVGLERAARWCSAEGPPVVWSERPTGALSLHRRRVSFARDETRNVVADTDGRTGYGPYLPAMLRGMFDAWTLMCRQRPAIRDFLATATAGHYVRVLRQPTFRYFDALVPRWLSGGGAAPRPVEPDVRFDRSETDQLRRMDVPYFVRSLEGGPVLSVEPPPAPFGTSRVAARPEPEGGWPPLPRLLAGENLTLAGLGVALRDAVEHVFDDVADHVATDASLGVRLHLQSPSEGRVSFDWPEAGRRITYLWDRQKVRLGVDPIDAPEAPVEPAPAGEIRRRLLRLDRFDGTIRMPWADGGMRDESAERRLRKLTDAGIAWLATVVADHGWPGHALVGAEAAAAASRLVQHAREHLDFRRHCLELMRDAAERRDLPWREVAYLTDELRVDEGRPQVYGTKFEPVAGELVPWPIEEPEQVDRRRAALGMEPLADHTDRIRRRFPLGDAGRAPAGREAT
;
A
#
# COMPACT_ATOMS: atom_id res chain seq x y z
N MET A 1 14.66 28.92 -0.99
CA MET A 1 13.58 28.32 -1.80
C MET A 1 14.01 26.91 -2.25
N PRO A 2 13.87 25.85 -1.42
CA PRO A 2 14.04 24.48 -1.88
C PRO A 2 12.84 23.54 -1.56
N ASP A 3 11.64 24.07 -1.29
CA ASP A 3 10.49 23.27 -0.85
C ASP A 3 9.52 22.92 -2.00
N SER A 4 10.03 22.29 -3.05
CA SER A 4 9.14 21.74 -4.08
C SER A 4 8.89 20.25 -3.81
N PRO A 5 7.64 19.79 -3.67
CA PRO A 5 7.30 18.35 -3.62
C PRO A 5 7.61 17.61 -4.93
N LEU A 6 8.11 18.35 -5.92
CA LEU A 6 8.50 17.94 -7.25
C LEU A 6 10.01 18.06 -7.40
N ASP A 7 10.60 17.27 -8.29
CA ASP A 7 12.01 17.48 -8.66
C ASP A 7 12.21 18.96 -9.08
N PRO A 8 13.13 19.72 -8.43
CA PRO A 8 13.34 21.13 -8.74
C PRO A 8 13.80 21.33 -10.18
N ARG A 9 14.31 20.28 -10.84
CA ARG A 9 14.59 20.30 -12.27
C ARG A 9 13.37 19.81 -13.05
N ALA A 10 12.77 20.70 -13.83
CA ALA A 10 11.75 20.31 -14.81
C ALA A 10 12.32 19.28 -15.79
N LEU A 11 11.55 18.22 -16.04
CA LEU A 11 11.84 17.24 -17.09
C LEU A 11 11.63 17.86 -18.48
N TRP A 12 10.59 18.69 -18.59
CA TRP A 12 10.24 19.44 -19.79
C TRP A 12 9.33 20.62 -19.43
N GLU A 13 9.35 21.68 -20.23
CA GLU A 13 8.55 22.89 -20.02
C GLU A 13 7.80 23.23 -21.30
N THR A 14 6.54 23.67 -21.15
CA THR A 14 5.79 24.21 -22.28
C THR A 14 6.35 25.58 -22.66
N ARG A 15 6.46 25.87 -23.96
CA ARG A 15 6.81 27.21 -24.43
C ARG A 15 5.62 28.15 -24.25
N ALA A 16 5.86 29.40 -23.85
CA ALA A 16 4.80 30.38 -23.70
C ALA A 16 4.18 30.73 -25.08
N PRO A 17 2.85 30.93 -25.18
CA PRO A 17 2.22 31.39 -26.42
C PRO A 17 2.71 32.81 -26.74
N GLY A 18 3.65 32.95 -27.68
CA GLY A 18 4.17 34.24 -28.13
C GLY A 18 5.70 34.39 -28.13
N GLU A 19 6.47 33.44 -27.58
CA GLU A 19 7.92 33.43 -27.76
C GLU A 19 8.25 32.99 -29.21
N ALA A 20 8.61 33.96 -30.04
CA ALA A 20 9.11 33.69 -31.39
C ALA A 20 10.32 32.74 -31.32
N ALA A 21 10.35 31.76 -32.22
CA ALA A 21 11.53 30.93 -32.44
C ALA A 21 12.76 31.85 -32.58
N GLY A 22 13.74 31.67 -31.70
CA GLY A 22 14.97 32.45 -31.69
C GLY A 22 15.53 32.59 -33.10
N THR A 23 15.91 33.81 -33.45
CA THR A 23 16.46 34.17 -34.75
C THR A 23 17.77 33.40 -34.99
N GLY A 24 17.68 32.28 -35.71
CA GLY A 24 18.84 31.47 -36.07
C GLY A 24 18.48 30.22 -36.87
N ALA A 25 18.43 30.37 -38.20
CA ALA A 25 18.67 29.31 -39.20
C ALA A 25 17.91 27.97 -39.13
N ASP A 26 16.65 27.95 -38.67
CA ASP A 26 15.77 26.78 -38.86
C ASP A 26 14.35 27.22 -39.27
N ARG A 27 14.24 27.86 -40.45
CA ARG A 27 12.96 27.96 -41.17
C ARG A 27 12.73 26.65 -41.92
N ASP A 28 12.58 25.56 -41.19
CA ASP A 28 12.18 24.28 -41.75
C ASP A 28 10.68 24.09 -41.57
N VAL A 29 10.03 23.64 -42.64
CA VAL A 29 8.58 23.43 -42.80
C VAL A 29 7.96 22.84 -41.53
N THR A 30 7.04 23.55 -40.88
CA THR A 30 6.26 23.01 -39.76
C THR A 30 5.54 21.75 -40.26
N PRO A 31 5.81 20.55 -39.70
CA PRO A 31 5.19 19.34 -40.20
C PRO A 31 3.67 19.47 -40.11
N ARG A 32 2.97 19.08 -41.18
CA ARG A 32 1.51 19.00 -41.16
C ARG A 32 1.12 17.91 -40.18
N LEU A 33 0.35 18.26 -39.15
CA LEU A 33 -0.13 17.29 -38.17
C LEU A 33 -1.03 16.25 -38.85
N PRO A 34 -0.92 14.96 -38.50
CA PRO A 34 -1.80 13.93 -39.03
C PRO A 34 -3.23 14.14 -38.54
N PRO A 35 -4.26 13.65 -39.28
CA PRO A 35 -5.66 13.86 -38.91
C PRO A 35 -6.02 13.38 -37.49
N CYS A 36 -5.41 12.28 -37.02
CA CYS A 36 -5.62 11.76 -35.67
C CYS A 36 -5.12 12.71 -34.58
N ALA A 37 -4.02 13.45 -34.83
CA ALA A 37 -3.52 14.45 -33.89
C ALA A 37 -4.48 15.63 -33.74
N GLY A 38 -5.14 16.05 -34.84
CA GLY A 38 -6.22 17.05 -34.78
C GLY A 38 -7.38 16.59 -33.90
N ARG A 39 -7.84 15.35 -34.09
CA ARG A 39 -8.90 14.76 -33.23
C ARG A 39 -8.49 14.66 -31.76
N MET A 40 -7.24 14.29 -31.49
CA MET A 40 -6.70 14.24 -30.12
C MET A 40 -6.71 15.62 -29.47
N VAL A 41 -6.23 16.65 -30.17
CA VAL A 41 -6.26 18.04 -29.68
C VAL A 41 -7.71 18.50 -29.43
N ASP A 42 -8.63 18.15 -30.33
CA ASP A 42 -10.06 18.46 -30.16
C ASP A 42 -10.68 17.74 -28.96
N ALA A 43 -10.30 16.48 -28.71
CA ALA A 43 -10.74 15.72 -27.55
C ALA A 43 -10.19 16.30 -26.24
N VAL A 44 -8.91 16.74 -26.22
CA VAL A 44 -8.35 17.49 -25.07
C VAL A 44 -9.11 18.79 -24.87
N ARG A 45 -9.44 19.53 -25.94
CA ARG A 45 -10.22 20.78 -25.84
C ARG A 45 -11.57 20.56 -25.16
N LYS A 46 -12.21 19.42 -25.41
CA LYS A 46 -13.49 19.02 -24.79
C LYS A 46 -13.34 18.42 -23.38
N GLY A 47 -12.11 18.11 -22.94
CA GLY A 47 -11.85 17.43 -21.68
C GLY A 47 -12.03 15.90 -21.73
N GLU A 48 -12.19 15.33 -22.92
CA GLU A 48 -12.45 13.89 -23.13
C GLU A 48 -11.16 13.06 -23.13
N ALA A 49 -10.02 13.67 -23.49
CA ALA A 49 -8.72 12.99 -23.63
C ALA A 49 -7.68 13.41 -22.58
N GLY A 50 -8.10 14.01 -21.46
CA GLY A 50 -7.19 14.47 -20.41
C GLY A 50 -6.34 13.34 -19.78
N GLY A 51 -6.92 12.14 -19.67
CA GLY A 51 -6.24 10.93 -19.16
C GLY A 51 -5.15 10.37 -20.09
N MET A 52 -4.97 10.94 -21.28
CA MET A 52 -3.85 10.61 -22.18
C MET A 52 -2.51 11.17 -21.73
N PHE A 53 -2.51 12.08 -20.77
CA PHE A 53 -1.33 12.83 -20.35
C PHE A 53 -1.18 12.78 -18.83
N PRO A 54 0.03 13.05 -18.31
CA PRO A 54 0.24 13.28 -16.88
C PRO A 54 -0.78 14.29 -16.32
N PRO A 55 -1.30 14.11 -15.10
CA PRO A 55 -2.26 15.06 -14.51
C PRO A 55 -1.55 16.33 -14.03
N VAL A 56 -2.31 17.41 -13.89
CA VAL A 56 -1.88 18.61 -13.16
C VAL A 56 -2.12 18.37 -11.68
N VAL A 57 -1.10 18.62 -10.86
CA VAL A 57 -1.17 18.41 -9.41
C VAL A 57 -1.00 19.70 -8.62
N ALA A 58 -1.58 19.69 -7.43
CA ALA A 58 -1.43 20.72 -6.40
C ALA A 58 -0.97 20.10 -5.07
N PRO A 59 -0.48 20.91 -4.11
CA PRO A 59 -0.21 20.45 -2.76
C PRO A 59 -1.46 19.81 -2.13
N GLY A 60 -1.31 18.55 -1.70
CA GLY A 60 -2.34 17.76 -1.04
C GLY A 60 -2.23 17.79 0.50
N PRO A 61 -3.12 17.08 1.21
CA PRO A 61 -3.09 16.99 2.66
C PRO A 61 -1.84 16.23 3.15
N GLU A 62 -1.35 16.57 4.34
CA GLU A 62 -0.24 15.87 5.01
C GLU A 62 1.03 15.70 4.15
N GLY A 63 1.33 16.68 3.30
CA GLY A 63 2.54 16.67 2.45
C GLY A 63 2.46 15.77 1.22
N THR A 64 1.27 15.27 0.89
CA THR A 64 1.00 14.55 -0.37
C THR A 64 0.86 15.53 -1.55
N VAL A 65 0.76 15.00 -2.77
CA VAL A 65 0.29 15.75 -3.96
C VAL A 65 -1.04 15.19 -4.44
N ALA A 66 -1.99 16.06 -4.74
CA ALA A 66 -3.31 15.66 -5.21
C ALA A 66 -3.50 16.03 -6.69
N VAL A 67 -4.34 15.28 -7.41
CA VAL A 67 -4.82 15.72 -8.72
C VAL A 67 -5.62 17.00 -8.52
N ASP A 68 -5.19 18.07 -9.17
CA ASP A 68 -5.97 19.30 -9.29
C ASP A 68 -6.94 19.17 -10.46
N ARG A 69 -6.41 18.77 -11.62
CA ARG A 69 -7.19 18.55 -12.85
C ARG A 69 -6.44 17.69 -13.85
N LEU A 70 -7.22 17.05 -14.74
CA LEU A 70 -6.69 16.53 -16.00
C LEU A 70 -6.58 17.66 -17.03
N LEU A 71 -5.78 17.46 -18.08
CA LEU A 71 -5.68 18.44 -19.16
C LEU A 71 -7.01 18.58 -19.90
N GLY A 72 -7.46 19.81 -20.08
CA GLY A 72 -8.77 20.10 -20.65
C GLY A 72 -8.95 21.57 -21.04
N GLY A 73 -9.77 21.83 -22.06
CA GLY A 73 -10.09 23.18 -22.51
C GLY A 73 -9.12 23.77 -23.53
N GLU A 74 -9.40 25.00 -23.95
CA GLU A 74 -8.72 25.65 -25.09
C GLU A 74 -7.22 25.88 -24.85
N SER A 75 -6.82 26.24 -23.63
CA SER A 75 -5.42 26.51 -23.30
C SER A 75 -4.57 25.26 -23.41
N ASP A 76 -4.99 24.17 -22.77
CA ASP A 76 -4.27 22.90 -22.78
C ASP A 76 -4.24 22.28 -24.18
N ALA A 77 -5.34 22.39 -24.95
CA ALA A 77 -5.38 21.93 -26.33
C ALA A 77 -4.35 22.65 -27.21
N ARG A 78 -4.21 23.97 -27.09
CA ARG A 78 -3.17 24.74 -27.82
C ARG A 78 -1.77 24.36 -27.37
N MET A 79 -1.58 24.11 -26.08
CA MET A 79 -0.31 23.67 -25.53
C MET A 79 0.11 22.31 -26.13
N ILE A 80 -0.80 21.34 -26.15
CA ILE A 80 -0.56 20.02 -26.76
C ILE A 80 -0.30 20.17 -28.26
N GLU A 81 -1.11 20.96 -28.98
CA GLU A 81 -0.91 21.20 -30.42
C GLU A 81 0.48 21.78 -30.71
N HIS A 82 0.95 22.73 -29.89
CA HIS A 82 2.28 23.29 -30.02
C HIS A 82 3.37 22.24 -29.73
N ALA A 83 3.22 21.49 -28.64
CA ALA A 83 4.19 20.48 -28.23
C ALA A 83 4.40 19.42 -29.32
N VAL A 84 3.31 18.87 -29.88
CA VAL A 84 3.41 17.79 -30.89
C VAL A 84 3.99 18.24 -32.23
N ARG A 85 4.13 19.55 -32.47
CA ARG A 85 4.83 20.09 -33.65
C ARG A 85 6.35 20.10 -33.50
N GLU A 86 6.88 19.93 -32.29
CA GLU A 86 8.32 19.78 -32.09
C GLU A 86 8.82 18.43 -32.62
N ARG A 87 9.99 18.42 -33.27
CA ARG A 87 10.59 17.20 -33.85
C ARG A 87 10.70 16.03 -32.86
N ARG A 88 10.85 16.32 -31.57
CA ARG A 88 10.99 15.30 -30.52
C ARG A 88 9.73 14.49 -30.25
N PHE A 89 8.55 15.00 -30.61
CA PHE A 89 7.26 14.33 -30.47
C PHE A 89 6.82 13.60 -31.74
N ALA A 90 7.65 13.56 -32.80
CA ALA A 90 7.40 12.74 -33.97
C ALA A 90 7.09 11.26 -33.63
N PRO A 91 7.79 10.60 -32.66
CA PRO A 91 7.45 9.23 -32.28
C PRO A 91 6.05 9.08 -31.68
N LEU A 92 5.56 10.08 -30.95
CA LEU A 92 4.21 10.08 -30.39
C LEU A 92 3.14 10.17 -31.50
N LEU A 93 3.39 11.02 -32.51
CA LEU A 93 2.52 11.12 -33.69
C LEU A 93 2.46 9.80 -34.46
N GLU A 94 3.61 9.15 -34.67
CA GLU A 94 3.68 7.82 -35.32
C GLU A 94 2.92 6.75 -34.52
N LEU A 95 2.99 6.79 -33.18
CA LEU A 95 2.20 5.90 -32.32
C LEU A 95 0.70 6.15 -32.49
N TRP A 96 0.26 7.41 -32.49
CA TRP A 96 -1.16 7.75 -32.70
C TRP A 96 -1.66 7.30 -34.07
N GLU A 97 -0.91 7.55 -35.15
CA GLU A 97 -1.29 7.10 -36.49
C GLU A 97 -1.40 5.58 -36.59
N ARG A 98 -0.45 4.85 -35.98
CA ARG A 98 -0.48 3.39 -35.97
C ARG A 98 -1.70 2.85 -35.24
N LEU A 99 -1.93 3.32 -34.01
CA LEU A 99 -3.05 2.85 -33.20
C LEU A 99 -4.40 3.28 -33.78
N ASP A 100 -4.48 4.46 -34.40
CA ASP A 100 -5.68 4.90 -35.14
C ASP A 100 -5.99 4.00 -36.34
N GLY A 101 -4.96 3.63 -37.10
CA GLY A 101 -5.09 2.67 -38.20
C GLY A 101 -5.55 1.29 -37.71
N TRP A 102 -5.00 0.82 -36.59
CA TRP A 102 -5.45 -0.42 -35.94
C TRP A 102 -6.91 -0.33 -35.48
N CYS A 103 -7.31 0.77 -34.82
CA CYS A 103 -8.69 1.02 -34.41
C CYS A 103 -9.64 0.92 -35.61
N ALA A 104 -9.34 1.61 -36.71
CA ALA A 104 -10.16 1.61 -37.92
C ALA A 104 -10.33 0.21 -38.52
N HIS A 105 -9.29 -0.63 -38.49
CA HIS A 105 -9.38 -2.02 -38.95
C HIS A 105 -10.19 -2.90 -37.98
N SER A 106 -9.93 -2.77 -36.68
CA SER A 106 -10.50 -3.63 -35.64
C SER A 106 -11.99 -3.39 -35.40
N ARG A 107 -12.49 -2.15 -35.59
CA ARG A 107 -13.92 -1.80 -35.43
C ARG A 107 -14.86 -2.75 -36.15
N ASN A 108 -14.56 -3.07 -37.41
CA ASN A 108 -15.44 -3.91 -38.22
C ASN A 108 -15.32 -5.39 -37.87
N ARG A 109 -14.12 -5.85 -37.48
CA ARG A 109 -13.87 -7.26 -37.16
C ARG A 109 -14.55 -7.69 -35.86
N TYR A 110 -14.58 -6.80 -34.86
CA TYR A 110 -15.01 -7.15 -33.51
C TYR A 110 -16.36 -6.52 -33.09
N SER A 111 -17.10 -5.91 -34.02
CA SER A 111 -18.35 -5.19 -33.73
C SER A 111 -19.46 -6.06 -33.12
N SER A 112 -19.35 -7.39 -33.18
CA SER A 112 -20.28 -8.31 -32.54
C SER A 112 -20.09 -8.42 -31.03
N VAL A 113 -18.88 -8.15 -30.52
CA VAL A 113 -18.49 -8.37 -29.12
C VAL A 113 -18.08 -7.10 -28.39
N ILE A 114 -17.73 -6.03 -29.12
CA ILE A 114 -17.37 -4.74 -28.54
C ILE A 114 -18.00 -3.59 -29.34
N SER A 115 -18.45 -2.55 -28.64
CA SER A 115 -18.96 -1.33 -29.26
C SER A 115 -17.85 -0.67 -30.10
N PRO A 116 -18.08 -0.37 -31.39
CA PRO A 116 -17.06 0.24 -32.25
C PRO A 116 -16.53 1.58 -31.74
N GLU A 117 -17.30 2.32 -30.95
CA GLU A 117 -16.94 3.63 -30.38
C GLU A 117 -15.80 3.54 -29.36
N ILE A 118 -15.63 2.38 -28.71
CA ILE A 118 -14.55 2.15 -27.74
C ILE A 118 -13.19 2.12 -28.44
N LEU A 119 -13.15 1.59 -29.66
CA LEU A 119 -11.92 1.47 -30.45
C LEU A 119 -11.64 2.78 -31.16
N ASP A 120 -11.34 3.84 -30.40
CA ASP A 120 -10.92 5.15 -30.89
C ASP A 120 -9.64 5.60 -30.19
N ILE A 121 -8.68 6.13 -30.95
CA ILE A 121 -7.41 6.59 -30.40
C ILE A 121 -7.58 7.72 -29.37
N THR A 122 -8.71 8.44 -29.37
CA THR A 122 -9.01 9.45 -28.35
C THR A 122 -9.61 8.89 -27.07
N ASN A 123 -9.89 7.58 -26.99
CA ASN A 123 -10.40 6.93 -25.79
C ASN A 123 -9.31 6.82 -24.71
N ALA A 124 -9.36 7.74 -23.73
CA ALA A 124 -8.36 7.82 -22.66
C ALA A 124 -8.40 6.62 -21.71
N ASP A 125 -9.55 5.98 -21.54
CA ASP A 125 -9.66 4.78 -20.68
C ASP A 125 -8.89 3.60 -21.28
N LEU A 126 -8.87 3.48 -22.61
CA LEU A 126 -8.16 2.41 -23.31
C LEU A 126 -6.67 2.73 -23.50
N PHE A 127 -6.35 3.89 -24.06
CA PHE A 127 -5.00 4.22 -24.52
C PHE A 127 -4.20 5.13 -23.57
N GLY A 128 -4.83 5.68 -22.53
CA GLY A 128 -4.22 6.61 -21.59
C GLY A 128 -2.86 6.17 -21.06
N PRO A 129 -2.71 4.94 -20.53
CA PRO A 129 -1.43 4.47 -20.02
C PRO A 129 -0.30 4.48 -21.06
N VAL A 130 -0.53 3.94 -22.26
CA VAL A 130 0.54 3.85 -23.28
C VAL A 130 0.85 5.22 -23.90
N VAL A 131 -0.16 6.07 -24.08
CA VAL A 131 0.02 7.42 -24.64
C VAL A 131 0.74 8.32 -23.65
N SER A 132 0.38 8.26 -22.37
CA SER A 132 1.03 9.06 -21.31
C SER A 132 2.51 8.67 -21.16
N GLU A 133 2.83 7.37 -21.17
CA GLU A 133 4.21 6.90 -21.14
C GLU A 133 5.00 7.36 -22.39
N ALA A 134 4.41 7.27 -23.58
CA ALA A 134 5.03 7.72 -24.82
C ALA A 134 5.25 9.24 -24.84
N PHE A 135 4.30 10.01 -24.32
CA PHE A 135 4.43 11.45 -24.15
C PHE A 135 5.61 11.78 -23.23
N VAL A 136 5.69 11.17 -22.06
CA VAL A 136 6.79 11.37 -21.10
C VAL A 136 8.13 10.99 -21.71
N ALA A 137 8.20 9.88 -22.45
CA ALA A 137 9.41 9.45 -23.14
C ALA A 137 9.88 10.48 -24.20
N CYS A 138 8.96 11.10 -24.94
CA CYS A 138 9.28 12.15 -25.92
C CYS A 138 9.70 13.47 -25.26
N ALA A 139 9.01 13.84 -24.16
CA ALA A 139 9.26 15.08 -23.44
C ALA A 139 10.60 15.06 -22.68
N ALA A 140 10.85 14.00 -21.90
CA ALA A 140 12.00 13.89 -20.99
C ALA A 140 13.17 13.08 -21.56
N GLY A 141 12.91 12.16 -22.49
CA GLY A 141 13.91 11.22 -23.00
C GLY A 141 14.83 11.79 -24.08
N ARG A 142 15.85 10.99 -24.44
CA ARG A 142 16.73 11.32 -25.59
C ARG A 142 16.01 10.97 -26.90
N PRO A 143 16.04 11.82 -27.95
CA PRO A 143 15.22 11.64 -29.15
C PRO A 143 15.34 10.27 -29.83
N HIS A 144 16.55 9.72 -29.95
CA HIS A 144 16.76 8.42 -30.60
C HIS A 144 16.18 7.24 -29.79
N TYR A 145 16.32 7.26 -28.46
CA TYR A 145 15.75 6.21 -27.61
C TYR A 145 14.22 6.31 -27.59
N ALA A 146 13.67 7.52 -27.49
CA ALA A 146 12.24 7.75 -27.54
C ALA A 146 11.62 7.21 -28.84
N ARG A 147 12.25 7.51 -30.00
CA ARG A 147 11.81 6.99 -31.30
C ARG A 147 11.70 5.47 -31.33
N ASP A 148 12.79 4.78 -31.04
CA ASP A 148 12.83 3.32 -31.17
C ASP A 148 11.90 2.63 -30.15
N ARG A 149 11.75 3.21 -28.95
CA ARG A 149 10.93 2.63 -27.86
C ARG A 149 9.45 2.88 -28.04
N VAL A 150 9.05 4.09 -28.41
CA VAL A 150 7.65 4.42 -28.63
C VAL A 150 7.08 3.61 -29.80
N ALA A 151 7.88 3.41 -30.87
CA ALA A 151 7.51 2.51 -31.96
C ALA A 151 7.31 1.05 -31.48
N GLU A 152 8.22 0.52 -30.64
CA GLU A 152 8.07 -0.81 -30.04
C GLU A 152 6.79 -0.90 -29.17
N TRP A 153 6.51 0.12 -28.36
CA TRP A 153 5.32 0.14 -27.51
C TRP A 153 4.02 0.16 -28.29
N ALA A 154 3.97 0.88 -29.42
CA ALA A 154 2.81 0.90 -30.30
C ALA A 154 2.52 -0.51 -30.88
N VAL A 155 3.57 -1.22 -31.33
CA VAL A 155 3.45 -2.62 -31.81
C VAL A 155 2.96 -3.54 -30.70
N ARG A 156 3.52 -3.44 -29.49
CA ARG A 156 3.11 -4.29 -28.36
C ARG A 156 1.67 -4.02 -27.89
N CYS A 157 1.25 -2.76 -27.89
CA CYS A 157 -0.13 -2.40 -27.58
C CYS A 157 -1.10 -3.03 -28.58
N GLU A 158 -0.78 -2.95 -29.88
CA GLU A 158 -1.55 -3.60 -30.95
C GLU A 158 -1.63 -5.12 -30.78
N GLU A 159 -0.50 -5.80 -30.56
CA GLU A 159 -0.45 -7.25 -30.37
C GLU A 159 -1.27 -7.69 -29.15
N PHE A 160 -1.13 -6.96 -28.03
CA PHE A 160 -1.88 -7.21 -26.80
C PHE A 160 -3.39 -7.05 -27.00
N LEU A 161 -3.84 -5.91 -27.55
CA LEU A 161 -5.26 -5.63 -27.73
C LEU A 161 -5.88 -6.54 -28.80
N THR A 162 -5.14 -6.90 -29.84
CA THR A 162 -5.60 -7.89 -30.84
C THR A 162 -5.78 -9.26 -30.21
N LEU A 163 -4.81 -9.73 -29.41
CA LEU A 163 -4.92 -11.00 -28.69
C LEU A 163 -6.11 -11.00 -27.72
N PHE A 164 -6.32 -9.89 -27.00
CA PHE A 164 -7.49 -9.71 -26.14
C PHE A 164 -8.81 -9.79 -26.92
N LEU A 165 -8.93 -9.06 -28.04
CA LEU A 165 -10.16 -9.05 -28.84
C LEU A 165 -10.44 -10.40 -29.50
N ASP A 166 -9.41 -11.12 -29.94
CA ASP A 166 -9.55 -12.50 -30.44
C ASP A 166 -10.03 -13.46 -29.36
N ARG A 167 -9.53 -13.31 -28.13
CA ARG A 167 -10.01 -14.07 -26.96
C ARG A 167 -11.45 -13.72 -26.61
N LEU A 168 -11.79 -12.43 -26.54
CA LEU A 168 -13.15 -11.96 -26.24
C LEU A 168 -14.14 -12.52 -27.26
N LEU A 169 -13.83 -12.38 -28.55
CA LEU A 169 -14.67 -12.89 -29.64
C LEU A 169 -14.95 -14.39 -29.51
N ARG A 170 -13.92 -15.17 -29.17
CA ARG A 170 -14.04 -16.62 -28.97
C ARG A 170 -14.79 -16.98 -27.69
N ASP A 171 -14.43 -16.34 -26.59
CA ASP A 171 -14.86 -16.75 -25.26
C ASP A 171 -16.31 -16.37 -24.98
N MET A 172 -16.81 -15.29 -25.57
CA MET A 172 -18.23 -14.91 -25.50
C MET A 172 -19.17 -16.01 -26.02
N ASP A 173 -18.70 -16.82 -26.97
CA ASP A 173 -19.44 -17.99 -27.48
C ASP A 173 -19.09 -19.29 -26.75
N ALA A 174 -17.84 -19.46 -26.31
CA ALA A 174 -17.32 -20.75 -25.83
C ALA A 174 -17.47 -20.98 -24.32
N CYS A 175 -17.28 -19.95 -23.48
CA CYS A 175 -17.13 -20.12 -22.03
C CYS A 175 -17.74 -19.00 -21.18
N TRP A 176 -18.44 -18.04 -21.80
CA TRP A 176 -19.05 -16.90 -21.12
C TRP A 176 -20.16 -17.33 -20.14
N PRO A 177 -20.33 -16.62 -19.01
CA PRO A 177 -21.41 -16.90 -18.08
C PRO A 177 -22.77 -16.50 -18.66
N ASP A 178 -23.81 -17.27 -18.31
CA ASP A 178 -25.19 -17.02 -18.74
C ASP A 178 -25.89 -15.89 -17.96
N GLU A 179 -25.21 -15.33 -16.96
CA GLU A 179 -25.72 -14.30 -16.05
C GLU A 179 -26.11 -13.03 -16.83
N PRO A 180 -27.34 -12.48 -16.63
CA PRO A 180 -27.82 -11.32 -17.39
C PRO A 180 -26.90 -10.09 -17.34
N ALA A 181 -26.22 -9.87 -16.21
CA ALA A 181 -25.31 -8.75 -16.02
C ALA A 181 -24.13 -8.75 -17.02
N PHE A 182 -23.66 -9.93 -17.43
CA PHE A 182 -22.51 -10.08 -18.33
C PHE A 182 -22.92 -10.29 -19.80
N ARG A 183 -24.21 -10.20 -20.14
CA ARG A 183 -24.70 -10.38 -21.50
C ARG A 183 -24.48 -9.15 -22.38
N GLY A 184 -24.44 -9.40 -23.69
CA GLY A 184 -24.32 -8.37 -24.71
C GLY A 184 -22.87 -7.92 -24.94
N PRO A 185 -22.67 -7.00 -25.90
CA PRO A 185 -21.32 -6.52 -26.23
C PRO A 185 -20.74 -5.71 -25.07
N VAL A 186 -19.42 -5.59 -25.09
CA VAL A 186 -18.66 -4.68 -24.23
C VAL A 186 -18.92 -3.25 -24.70
N VAL A 187 -19.36 -2.39 -23.78
CA VAL A 187 -19.75 -0.98 -24.02
C VAL A 187 -18.81 0.02 -23.35
N GLY A 188 -17.91 -0.45 -22.47
CA GLY A 188 -16.80 0.32 -21.92
C GLY A 188 -15.56 -0.56 -21.75
N LEU A 189 -14.38 0.03 -21.92
CA LEU A 189 -13.11 -0.68 -21.76
C LEU A 189 -12.08 0.26 -21.13
N TRP A 190 -11.52 -0.16 -20.00
CA TRP A 190 -10.52 0.58 -19.26
C TRP A 190 -9.26 -0.26 -19.06
N THR A 191 -8.09 0.37 -19.18
CA THR A 191 -6.78 -0.27 -19.06
C THR A 191 -6.10 0.12 -17.74
N HIS A 192 -5.67 -0.86 -16.95
CA HIS A 192 -4.98 -0.61 -15.68
C HIS A 192 -3.66 0.15 -15.86
N GLY A 193 -3.46 1.22 -15.08
CA GLY A 193 -2.33 2.15 -15.21
C GLY A 193 -1.01 1.69 -14.57
N GLU A 194 -1.02 0.60 -13.80
CA GLU A 194 0.15 0.08 -13.07
C GLU A 194 1.21 -0.61 -13.96
N GLU A 195 2.10 -1.39 -13.33
CA GLU A 195 3.17 -2.14 -13.96
C GLU A 195 2.66 -3.11 -15.04
N THR A 196 3.49 -3.35 -16.05
CA THR A 196 3.18 -4.31 -17.10
C THR A 196 3.95 -5.62 -16.95
N HIS A 197 3.39 -6.68 -17.50
CA HIS A 197 4.01 -8.00 -17.54
C HIS A 197 3.90 -8.62 -18.94
N ASN A 198 4.71 -9.67 -19.19
CA ASN A 198 4.53 -10.59 -20.32
C ASN A 198 4.36 -9.90 -21.69
N GLY A 199 5.20 -8.90 -22.01
CA GLY A 199 5.13 -8.16 -23.26
C GLY A 199 4.22 -6.94 -23.20
N ARG A 200 4.29 -6.18 -22.09
CA ARG A 200 3.52 -4.95 -21.86
C ARG A 200 2.00 -5.13 -21.74
N GLN A 201 1.56 -6.33 -21.38
CA GLN A 201 0.15 -6.62 -21.14
C GLN A 201 -0.31 -6.02 -19.81
N ARG A 202 -1.60 -5.68 -19.73
CA ARG A 202 -2.25 -5.03 -18.59
C ARG A 202 -3.57 -5.71 -18.27
N VAL A 203 -4.02 -5.62 -17.02
CA VAL A 203 -5.40 -5.96 -16.67
C VAL A 203 -6.34 -4.97 -17.37
N LEU A 204 -7.45 -5.48 -17.91
CA LEU A 204 -8.50 -4.65 -18.51
C LEU A 204 -9.79 -4.79 -17.70
N ARG A 205 -10.51 -3.68 -17.49
CA ARG A 205 -11.90 -3.71 -17.03
C ARG A 205 -12.82 -3.55 -18.23
N LEU A 206 -13.78 -4.45 -18.36
CA LEU A 206 -14.81 -4.46 -19.38
C LEU A 206 -16.14 -4.09 -18.73
N ASP A 207 -16.87 -3.16 -19.33
CA ASP A 207 -18.23 -2.83 -18.94
C ASP A 207 -19.19 -3.47 -19.95
N CYS A 208 -20.03 -4.41 -19.51
CA CYS A 208 -20.96 -5.14 -20.37
C CYS A 208 -22.27 -4.36 -20.56
N ALA A 209 -22.91 -4.50 -21.71
CA ALA A 209 -24.23 -3.89 -21.97
C ALA A 209 -25.31 -4.32 -20.95
N GLY A 210 -25.18 -5.52 -20.37
CA GLY A 210 -26.02 -6.01 -19.28
C GLY A 210 -25.82 -5.33 -17.92
N GLY A 211 -24.84 -4.42 -17.79
CA GLY A 211 -24.56 -3.63 -16.58
C GLY A 211 -23.51 -4.24 -15.63
N GLY A 212 -23.10 -5.48 -15.87
CA GLY A 212 -22.00 -6.12 -15.16
C GLY A 212 -20.63 -5.63 -15.64
N ARG A 213 -19.63 -5.76 -14.78
CA ARG A 213 -18.24 -5.41 -15.10
C ARG A 213 -17.33 -6.60 -14.87
N ILE A 214 -16.29 -6.73 -15.69
CA ILE A 214 -15.39 -7.90 -15.72
C ILE A 214 -13.94 -7.42 -15.77
N ALA A 215 -13.07 -8.01 -14.95
CA ALA A 215 -11.63 -7.94 -15.09
C ALA A 215 -11.13 -9.05 -16.04
N TYR A 216 -10.43 -8.66 -17.10
CA TYR A 216 -9.62 -9.55 -17.92
C TYR A 216 -8.17 -9.50 -17.43
N LYS A 217 -7.65 -10.66 -17.03
CA LYS A 217 -6.27 -10.81 -16.54
C LYS A 217 -5.46 -11.62 -17.54
N PRO A 218 -4.51 -11.01 -18.29
CA PRO A 218 -3.72 -11.68 -19.32
C PRO A 218 -2.55 -12.52 -18.74
N ARG A 219 -2.86 -13.32 -17.73
CA ARG A 219 -1.91 -14.15 -16.98
C ARG A 219 -2.64 -15.35 -16.35
N PRO A 220 -1.95 -16.46 -16.05
CA PRO A 220 -2.56 -17.65 -15.46
C PRO A 220 -2.92 -17.43 -13.97
N ALA A 221 -3.93 -16.59 -13.73
CA ALA A 221 -4.49 -16.21 -12.42
C ALA A 221 -5.23 -17.41 -11.79
N SER A 222 -4.45 -18.39 -11.36
CA SER A 222 -4.96 -19.69 -10.91
C SER A 222 -5.46 -19.65 -9.48
N GLY A 223 -4.97 -18.73 -8.64
CA GLY A 223 -5.40 -18.62 -7.25
C GLY A 223 -6.86 -18.21 -7.13
N GLU A 224 -7.34 -17.33 -8.00
CA GLU A 224 -8.73 -16.88 -8.01
C GLU A 224 -9.70 -18.02 -8.38
N LEU A 225 -9.28 -18.91 -9.29
CA LEU A 225 -10.03 -20.12 -9.60
C LEU A 225 -10.00 -21.13 -8.46
N LEU A 226 -8.85 -21.31 -7.81
CA LEU A 226 -8.66 -22.31 -6.75
C LEU A 226 -9.29 -21.91 -5.42
N PHE A 227 -9.22 -20.64 -5.04
CA PHE A 227 -9.64 -20.16 -3.73
C PHE A 227 -11.00 -19.48 -3.77
N THR A 228 -11.27 -18.61 -4.74
CA THR A 228 -12.43 -17.72 -4.68
C THR A 228 -13.58 -18.11 -5.60
N ARG A 229 -13.40 -19.01 -6.57
CA ARG A 229 -14.47 -19.28 -7.56
C ARG A 229 -15.81 -19.65 -6.91
N ALA A 230 -16.85 -18.90 -7.26
CA ALA A 230 -18.22 -19.14 -6.86
C ALA A 230 -18.86 -20.30 -7.65
N PRO A 231 -19.81 -21.03 -7.04
CA PRO A 231 -20.53 -22.09 -7.73
C PRO A 231 -21.45 -21.52 -8.82
N ARG A 232 -21.57 -22.23 -9.95
CA ARG A 232 -22.51 -21.85 -11.02
C ARG A 232 -23.95 -22.05 -10.54
N THR A 233 -24.83 -21.10 -10.89
CA THR A 233 -26.28 -21.22 -10.66
C THR A 233 -26.83 -22.50 -11.31
N GLY A 234 -27.45 -23.38 -10.50
CA GLY A 234 -27.98 -24.67 -10.95
C GLY A 234 -26.93 -25.78 -11.13
N GLY A 235 -25.70 -25.58 -10.65
CA GLY A 235 -24.59 -26.54 -10.73
C GLY A 235 -24.65 -27.70 -9.74
N THR A 236 -23.68 -28.62 -9.86
CA THR A 236 -23.48 -29.79 -9.00
C THR A 236 -23.23 -29.40 -7.53
N THR A 237 -23.46 -30.34 -6.60
CA THR A 237 -23.15 -30.17 -5.16
C THR A 237 -21.65 -30.15 -4.83
N SER A 238 -20.76 -30.31 -5.82
CA SER A 238 -19.31 -30.25 -5.61
C SER A 238 -18.84 -28.80 -5.42
N PRO A 239 -17.89 -28.54 -4.53
CA PRO A 239 -17.38 -27.19 -4.29
C PRO A 239 -16.62 -26.65 -5.51
N ALA A 240 -16.87 -25.39 -5.86
CA ALA A 240 -16.24 -24.73 -7.01
C ALA A 240 -14.83 -24.20 -6.74
N SER A 241 -14.52 -23.98 -5.46
CA SER A 241 -13.22 -23.51 -4.96
C SER A 241 -13.02 -23.97 -3.51
N LEU A 242 -11.83 -23.72 -2.98
CA LEU A 242 -11.51 -24.03 -1.59
C LEU A 242 -12.32 -23.19 -0.59
N PHE A 243 -12.58 -21.91 -0.88
CA PHE A 243 -13.41 -21.09 0.01
C PHE A 243 -14.88 -21.50 -0.08
N ASP A 244 -15.35 -21.90 -1.27
CA ASP A 244 -16.68 -22.48 -1.42
C ASP A 244 -16.82 -23.81 -0.66
N LEU A 245 -15.81 -24.70 -0.72
CA LEU A 245 -15.74 -25.93 0.08
C LEU A 245 -15.91 -25.64 1.57
N LEU A 246 -15.18 -24.65 2.09
CA LEU A 246 -15.24 -24.27 3.50
C LEU A 246 -16.56 -23.60 3.86
N ASN A 247 -17.13 -22.77 2.97
CA ASN A 247 -18.44 -22.15 3.17
C ASN A 247 -19.60 -23.16 3.21
N GLN A 248 -19.48 -24.28 2.49
CA GLN A 248 -20.49 -25.36 2.47
C GLN A 248 -20.31 -26.37 3.62
N ALA A 249 -19.14 -26.42 4.23
CA ALA A 249 -18.85 -27.36 5.30
C ALA A 249 -19.64 -27.02 6.59
N PRO A 250 -20.07 -28.04 7.36
CA PRO A 250 -20.65 -27.80 8.68
C PRO A 250 -19.66 -27.05 9.58
N ALA A 251 -20.17 -26.05 10.31
CA ALA A 251 -19.39 -25.29 11.28
C ALA A 251 -18.65 -26.21 12.27
N ALA A 252 -17.39 -25.89 12.57
CA ALA A 252 -16.59 -26.63 13.54
C ALA A 252 -16.73 -26.06 14.95
N SER A 253 -16.35 -24.80 15.13
CA SER A 253 -16.53 -24.04 16.39
C SER A 253 -17.47 -22.85 16.25
N GLY A 254 -17.72 -22.41 15.02
CA GLY A 254 -18.56 -21.26 14.68
C GLY A 254 -18.77 -21.20 13.17
N ARG A 255 -19.77 -20.42 12.74
CA ARG A 255 -20.04 -20.22 11.31
C ARG A 255 -19.01 -19.27 10.73
N ILE A 256 -18.53 -19.57 9.53
CA ILE A 256 -17.64 -18.68 8.79
C ILE A 256 -18.29 -18.25 7.47
N ARG A 257 -17.74 -17.19 6.87
CA ARG A 257 -18.03 -16.80 5.50
C ARG A 257 -16.76 -16.25 4.86
N LEU A 258 -16.24 -16.97 3.88
CA LEU A 258 -15.12 -16.57 3.03
C LEU A 258 -15.65 -15.95 1.72
N PRO A 259 -14.95 -14.94 1.16
CA PRO A 259 -15.36 -14.28 -0.08
C PRO A 259 -15.27 -15.24 -1.26
N VAL A 260 -16.29 -15.28 -2.11
CA VAL A 260 -16.25 -16.00 -3.39
C VAL A 260 -16.66 -15.08 -4.53
N LEU A 261 -16.01 -15.23 -5.68
CA LEU A 261 -16.13 -14.41 -6.87
C LEU A 261 -16.54 -15.25 -8.09
N SER A 262 -17.35 -14.70 -8.98
CA SER A 262 -17.59 -15.27 -10.30
C SER A 262 -16.31 -15.15 -11.13
N CYS A 263 -15.56 -16.26 -11.22
CA CYS A 263 -14.34 -16.40 -12.01
C CYS A 263 -14.47 -17.57 -12.98
N TRP A 264 -13.99 -17.42 -14.22
CA TRP A 264 -13.96 -18.51 -15.18
C TRP A 264 -12.72 -18.43 -16.08
N PRO A 265 -12.11 -19.59 -16.39
CA PRO A 265 -10.97 -19.62 -17.31
C PRO A 265 -11.43 -19.23 -18.72
N GLY A 266 -10.51 -18.71 -19.52
CA GLY A 266 -10.73 -18.58 -20.96
C GLY A 266 -10.84 -19.92 -21.66
N ALA A 267 -11.29 -19.93 -22.92
CA ALA A 267 -11.35 -21.16 -23.73
C ALA A 267 -9.95 -21.73 -24.04
N GLU A 268 -8.92 -20.91 -23.93
CA GLU A 268 -7.50 -21.28 -24.01
C GLU A 268 -6.78 -20.97 -22.68
N PRO A 269 -5.65 -21.65 -22.38
CA PRO A 269 -4.89 -21.36 -21.17
C PRO A 269 -4.23 -19.97 -21.20
N GLY A 270 -3.83 -19.50 -20.02
CA GLY A 270 -2.94 -18.33 -19.88
C GLY A 270 -3.59 -17.01 -19.50
N TYR A 271 -4.91 -16.99 -19.28
CA TYR A 271 -5.66 -15.79 -18.89
C TYR A 271 -6.95 -16.16 -18.13
N LEU A 272 -7.53 -15.18 -17.44
CA LEU A 272 -8.72 -15.34 -16.60
C LEU A 272 -9.73 -14.21 -16.85
N TRP A 273 -11.02 -14.54 -16.77
CA TRP A 273 -12.11 -13.60 -16.58
C TRP A 273 -12.62 -13.68 -15.14
N GLN A 274 -12.81 -12.52 -14.53
CA GLN A 274 -13.28 -12.39 -13.15
C GLN A 274 -14.29 -11.25 -13.10
N GLU A 275 -15.40 -11.40 -12.38
CA GLU A 275 -16.29 -10.27 -12.13
C GLU A 275 -15.54 -9.11 -11.44
N TRP A 276 -15.90 -7.88 -11.80
CA TRP A 276 -15.38 -6.71 -11.12
C TRP A 276 -16.22 -6.43 -9.87
N ILE A 277 -15.57 -6.25 -8.73
CA ILE A 277 -16.25 -6.03 -7.45
C ILE A 277 -16.41 -4.53 -7.18
N GLU A 278 -17.66 -4.09 -7.24
CA GLU A 278 -18.07 -2.72 -6.97
C GLU A 278 -17.96 -2.32 -5.50
N PRO A 279 -17.87 -1.01 -5.20
CA PRO A 279 -18.11 -0.52 -3.84
C PRO A 279 -19.45 -1.01 -3.28
N PRO A 280 -19.49 -1.32 -1.98
CA PRO A 280 -20.74 -1.65 -1.34
C PRO A 280 -21.62 -0.39 -1.22
N ALA A 281 -22.91 -0.58 -0.95
CA ALA A 281 -23.82 0.54 -0.71
C ALA A 281 -23.43 1.36 0.55
N GLN A 282 -22.73 0.73 1.49
CA GLN A 282 -22.16 1.34 2.69
C GLN A 282 -20.89 2.16 2.38
N TRP A 283 -20.99 3.17 1.51
CA TRP A 283 -19.86 4.02 1.11
C TRP A 283 -20.06 5.46 1.61
N GLY A 284 -19.01 6.08 2.13
CA GLY A 284 -19.07 7.48 2.55
C GLY A 284 -17.76 8.03 3.11
N PRO A 285 -17.77 9.26 3.64
CA PRO A 285 -16.58 9.90 4.20
C PRO A 285 -16.10 9.13 5.44
N ILE A 286 -14.83 8.73 5.43
CA ILE A 286 -14.17 8.05 6.56
C ILE A 286 -13.11 8.95 7.22
N ARG A 287 -12.66 9.99 6.51
CA ARG A 287 -11.77 11.03 7.05
C ARG A 287 -11.98 12.35 6.31
N THR A 288 -11.96 13.45 7.04
CA THR A 288 -12.02 14.81 6.49
C THR A 288 -10.93 15.69 7.08
N SER A 289 -10.39 16.60 6.27
CA SER A 289 -9.42 17.61 6.74
C SER A 289 -9.44 18.84 5.82
N GLY A 290 -10.02 19.94 6.28
CA GLY A 290 -10.20 21.14 5.45
C GLY A 290 -11.07 20.83 4.21
N PRO A 291 -10.59 21.11 2.98
CA PRO A 291 -11.32 20.79 1.74
C PRO A 291 -11.20 19.32 1.32
N TRP A 292 -10.38 18.52 2.01
CA TRP A 292 -10.08 17.14 1.63
C TRP A 292 -11.04 16.16 2.30
N GLU A 293 -11.56 15.23 1.51
CA GLU A 293 -12.42 14.13 1.93
C GLU A 293 -11.86 12.82 1.39
N LEU A 294 -11.68 11.84 2.28
CA LEU A 294 -11.35 10.46 1.92
C LEU A 294 -12.58 9.61 2.16
N THR A 295 -13.07 8.97 1.11
CA THR A 295 -14.23 8.10 1.13
C THR A 295 -13.83 6.63 1.12
N GLY A 296 -14.67 5.78 1.72
CA GLY A 296 -14.42 4.35 1.82
C GLY A 296 -15.64 3.63 2.39
N THR A 297 -15.46 2.36 2.71
CA THR A 297 -16.52 1.57 3.32
C THR A 297 -16.77 2.04 4.75
N ARG A 298 -18.03 2.43 5.05
CA ARG A 298 -18.47 2.97 6.33
C ARG A 298 -19.63 2.17 6.90
N LEU A 299 -19.36 1.38 7.94
CA LEU A 299 -20.31 0.41 8.51
C LEU A 299 -20.86 0.87 9.87
N THR A 300 -22.04 0.42 10.27
CA THR A 300 -22.45 0.53 11.68
C THR A 300 -21.55 -0.34 12.58
N PRO A 301 -21.50 -0.11 13.91
CA PRO A 301 -20.70 -0.96 14.78
C PRO A 301 -21.08 -2.44 14.74
N ALA A 302 -22.37 -2.74 14.60
CA ALA A 302 -22.87 -4.11 14.50
C ALA A 302 -22.49 -4.78 13.16
N GLU A 303 -22.56 -4.05 12.04
CA GLU A 303 -22.05 -4.53 10.75
C GLU A 303 -20.54 -4.74 10.78
N SER A 304 -19.80 -3.82 11.42
CA SER A 304 -18.34 -3.90 11.58
C SER A 304 -17.92 -5.14 12.35
N GLU A 305 -18.60 -5.49 13.45
CA GLU A 305 -18.31 -6.71 14.22
C GLU A 305 -18.43 -7.97 13.33
N ARG A 306 -19.51 -8.08 12.55
CA ARG A 306 -19.70 -9.19 11.60
C ARG A 306 -18.71 -9.15 10.44
N PHE A 307 -18.38 -7.96 9.94
CA PHE A 307 -17.39 -7.77 8.87
C PHE A 307 -16.00 -8.23 9.32
N TRP A 308 -15.57 -7.85 10.52
CA TRP A 308 -14.26 -8.22 11.05
C TRP A 308 -14.18 -9.68 11.48
N HIS A 309 -15.28 -10.30 11.93
CA HIS A 309 -15.33 -11.77 12.07
C HIS A 309 -15.09 -12.49 10.74
N ARG A 310 -15.77 -12.07 9.67
CA ARG A 310 -15.59 -12.67 8.33
C ARG A 310 -14.19 -12.39 7.77
N THR A 311 -13.65 -11.20 8.02
CA THR A 311 -12.27 -10.84 7.66
C THR A 311 -11.24 -11.65 8.45
N GLY A 312 -11.53 -11.97 9.72
CA GLY A 312 -10.73 -12.90 10.53
C GLY A 312 -10.70 -14.30 9.91
N SER A 313 -11.84 -14.77 9.39
CA SER A 313 -11.91 -16.04 8.67
C SER A 313 -10.99 -16.03 7.43
N LEU A 314 -11.05 -14.96 6.62
CA LEU A 314 -10.16 -14.76 5.46
C LEU A 314 -8.69 -14.70 5.88
N THR A 315 -8.38 -14.00 6.96
CA THR A 315 -7.01 -13.84 7.48
C THR A 315 -6.41 -15.18 7.91
N ALA A 316 -7.20 -16.04 8.57
CA ALA A 316 -6.75 -17.39 8.90
C ALA A 316 -6.55 -18.26 7.65
N ALA A 317 -7.45 -18.18 6.67
CA ALA A 317 -7.34 -18.95 5.42
C ALA A 317 -6.11 -18.53 4.59
N THR A 318 -5.87 -17.23 4.44
CA THR A 318 -4.70 -16.69 3.72
C THR A 318 -3.39 -17.14 4.36
N PHE A 319 -3.28 -17.06 5.69
CA PHE A 319 -2.14 -17.60 6.43
C PHE A 319 -1.99 -19.12 6.24
N ALA A 320 -3.09 -19.88 6.35
CA ALA A 320 -3.09 -21.33 6.22
C ALA A 320 -2.57 -21.83 4.86
N PHE A 321 -2.97 -21.16 3.78
CA PHE A 321 -2.58 -21.54 2.42
C PHE A 321 -1.35 -20.79 1.91
N GLY A 322 -0.70 -20.01 2.77
CA GLY A 322 0.50 -19.25 2.42
C GLY A 322 0.27 -18.29 1.27
N ILE A 323 -0.89 -17.62 1.26
CA ILE A 323 -1.25 -16.59 0.29
C ILE A 323 -0.54 -15.29 0.70
N THR A 324 0.17 -14.68 -0.24
CA THR A 324 0.97 -13.48 0.01
C THR A 324 0.68 -12.39 -1.02
N ASP A 325 1.32 -11.22 -0.86
CA ASP A 325 1.12 -10.05 -1.72
C ASP A 325 -0.30 -9.46 -1.61
N LEU A 326 -0.95 -9.62 -0.46
CA LEU A 326 -2.28 -9.07 -0.15
C LEU A 326 -2.18 -7.63 0.37
N ILE A 327 -1.44 -6.78 -0.33
CA ILE A 327 -1.32 -5.34 -0.04
C ILE A 327 -2.63 -4.60 -0.36
N GLY A 328 -2.73 -3.32 0.00
CA GLY A 328 -3.99 -2.56 -0.09
C GLY A 328 -4.69 -2.57 -1.45
N GLY A 329 -3.94 -2.53 -2.56
CA GLY A 329 -4.51 -2.61 -3.92
C GLY A 329 -5.07 -3.98 -4.31
N ASN A 330 -4.66 -5.05 -3.61
CA ASN A 330 -5.01 -6.43 -3.94
C ASN A 330 -6.17 -7.00 -3.12
N VAL A 331 -6.69 -6.23 -2.16
CA VAL A 331 -7.87 -6.58 -1.38
C VAL A 331 -8.88 -5.43 -1.39
N VAL A 332 -10.14 -5.72 -1.73
CA VAL A 332 -11.17 -4.68 -1.88
C VAL A 332 -12.45 -5.03 -1.15
N THR A 333 -13.06 -4.04 -0.53
CA THR A 333 -14.38 -4.12 0.08
C THR A 333 -15.43 -4.04 -1.01
N GLY A 334 -16.39 -4.96 -0.99
CA GLY A 334 -17.49 -4.94 -1.92
C GLY A 334 -18.60 -5.92 -1.56
N SER A 335 -19.72 -5.76 -2.25
CA SER A 335 -20.92 -6.58 -2.08
C SER A 335 -21.27 -7.23 -3.41
N ARG A 336 -21.51 -8.54 -3.40
CA ARG A 336 -22.06 -9.25 -4.55
C ARG A 336 -23.58 -9.33 -4.47
N PRO A 337 -24.27 -9.46 -5.61
CA PRO A 337 -25.69 -9.82 -5.60
C PRO A 337 -25.93 -11.10 -4.78
N GLY A 338 -26.77 -10.99 -3.74
CA GLY A 338 -27.10 -12.11 -2.84
C GLY A 338 -26.24 -12.19 -1.57
N ASP A 339 -25.15 -11.43 -1.47
CA ASP A 339 -24.47 -11.25 -0.19
C ASP A 339 -25.27 -10.26 0.68
N PRO A 340 -25.58 -10.59 1.95
CA PRO A 340 -26.41 -9.72 2.80
C PRO A 340 -25.66 -8.46 3.26
N GLU A 341 -24.33 -8.52 3.31
CA GLU A 341 -23.45 -7.47 3.83
C GLU A 341 -22.10 -7.54 3.12
N PRO A 342 -21.36 -6.42 3.05
CA PRO A 342 -20.05 -6.38 2.38
C PRO A 342 -19.04 -7.36 2.97
N LEU A 343 -18.11 -7.78 2.12
CA LEU A 343 -16.94 -8.60 2.47
C LEU A 343 -15.66 -7.91 1.97
N LEU A 344 -14.52 -8.31 2.53
CA LEU A 344 -13.21 -8.03 1.97
C LEU A 344 -12.86 -9.15 0.97
N HIS A 345 -12.62 -8.80 -0.29
CA HIS A 345 -12.35 -9.73 -1.38
C HIS A 345 -10.89 -9.62 -1.81
N PRO A 346 -10.09 -10.70 -1.76
CA PRO A 346 -8.81 -10.72 -2.45
C PRO A 346 -9.07 -10.76 -3.96
N ILE A 347 -8.55 -9.79 -4.69
CA ILE A 347 -8.76 -9.64 -6.13
C ILE A 347 -7.50 -9.90 -6.95
N ASP A 348 -6.35 -10.13 -6.32
CA ASP A 348 -5.15 -10.61 -7.00
C ASP A 348 -4.50 -11.72 -6.19
N LEU A 349 -4.64 -12.98 -6.66
CA LEU A 349 -4.21 -14.18 -5.94
C LEU A 349 -3.14 -14.94 -6.73
N GLU A 350 -1.99 -14.32 -6.90
CA GLU A 350 -0.94 -14.86 -7.75
C GLU A 350 0.09 -15.73 -7.01
N ILE A 351 0.32 -15.41 -5.74
CA ILE A 351 1.37 -16.01 -4.92
C ILE A 351 0.73 -16.71 -3.72
N TYR A 352 0.82 -18.04 -3.72
CA TYR A 352 0.18 -18.89 -2.72
C TYR A 352 0.94 -20.21 -2.57
N PHE A 353 0.58 -21.02 -1.57
CA PHE A 353 1.33 -22.18 -1.13
C PHE A 353 2.82 -21.85 -0.85
N CYS A 354 3.07 -20.65 -0.32
CA CYS A 354 4.39 -20.15 0.05
C CYS A 354 4.67 -20.38 1.54
N ARG A 355 5.95 -20.31 1.94
CA ARG A 355 6.31 -20.28 3.37
C ARG A 355 5.96 -18.91 3.93
N VAL A 356 5.01 -18.86 4.87
CA VAL A 356 4.57 -17.65 5.58
C VAL A 356 4.81 -17.87 7.08
N PRO A 357 6.02 -17.54 7.61
CA PRO A 357 6.33 -17.74 9.02
C PRO A 357 5.62 -16.73 9.93
N ARG A 358 5.29 -15.55 9.42
CA ARG A 358 4.60 -14.46 10.15
C ARG A 358 3.39 -13.99 9.37
N LEU A 359 2.36 -13.51 10.06
CA LEU A 359 1.12 -13.09 9.39
C LEU A 359 1.34 -11.86 8.50
N TYR A 360 2.23 -10.94 8.88
CA TYR A 360 2.58 -9.80 8.03
C TYR A 360 3.26 -10.20 6.70
N ASP A 361 3.87 -11.39 6.60
CA ASP A 361 4.44 -11.90 5.34
C ASP A 361 3.34 -12.16 4.27
N THR A 362 2.06 -12.20 4.68
CA THR A 362 0.94 -12.24 3.73
C THR A 362 0.71 -10.92 2.99
N GLY A 363 1.23 -9.80 3.51
CA GLY A 363 0.92 -8.44 3.06
C GLY A 363 -0.35 -7.84 3.68
N LEU A 364 -1.13 -8.62 4.46
CA LEU A 364 -2.32 -8.11 5.15
C LEU A 364 -1.98 -7.16 6.30
N LEU A 365 -0.89 -7.42 7.01
CA LEU A 365 -0.48 -6.65 8.20
C LEU A 365 0.85 -5.94 7.96
N HIS A 366 1.08 -4.88 8.74
CA HIS A 366 2.32 -4.12 8.70
C HIS A 366 3.41 -4.84 9.50
N ASP A 367 4.61 -4.95 8.91
CA ASP A 367 5.81 -5.37 9.63
C ASP A 367 6.46 -4.16 10.31
N ALA A 368 6.24 -4.02 11.63
CA ALA A 368 6.82 -2.95 12.44
C ALA A 368 8.35 -2.98 12.49
N THR A 369 8.99 -4.08 12.07
CA THR A 369 10.45 -4.21 12.01
C THR A 369 11.03 -3.84 10.64
N ALA A 370 10.21 -3.59 9.62
CA ALA A 370 10.68 -3.26 8.28
C ALA A 370 11.51 -1.95 8.26
N GLU A 371 12.58 -1.91 7.45
CA GLU A 371 13.39 -0.68 7.24
C GLU A 371 12.60 0.43 6.57
N ILE A 372 11.65 0.03 5.73
CA ILE A 372 10.81 0.91 4.93
C ILE A 372 9.41 0.86 5.54
N ASP A 373 8.85 2.03 5.80
CA ASP A 373 7.48 2.17 6.31
C ASP A 373 6.46 1.71 5.24
N GLN A 374 6.19 0.41 5.21
CA GLN A 374 5.20 -0.22 4.34
C GLN A 374 3.83 -0.22 5.01
N HIS A 375 3.18 0.93 5.13
CA HIS A 375 1.88 1.05 5.81
C HIS A 375 0.66 0.80 4.91
N HIS A 376 0.84 0.65 3.59
CA HIS A 376 -0.23 0.33 2.62
C HIS A 376 -0.51 -1.18 2.52
N VAL A 377 -0.85 -1.78 3.66
CA VAL A 377 -1.13 -3.21 3.80
C VAL A 377 -2.60 -3.54 3.54
N GLY A 378 -2.94 -4.82 3.40
CA GLY A 378 -4.32 -5.22 3.12
C GLY A 378 -5.32 -4.80 4.20
N LEU A 379 -4.92 -4.83 5.48
CA LEU A 379 -5.73 -4.44 6.64
C LEU A 379 -5.18 -3.16 7.28
N GLU A 380 -5.36 -2.03 6.58
CA GLU A 380 -4.98 -0.73 7.10
C GLU A 380 -5.75 -0.36 8.37
N ARG A 381 -5.01 0.08 9.39
CA ARG A 381 -5.57 0.52 10.68
C ARG A 381 -5.94 2.01 10.74
N ALA A 382 -5.58 2.77 9.70
CA ALA A 382 -5.80 4.22 9.64
C ALA A 382 -6.18 4.69 8.24
N ALA A 383 -7.09 5.65 8.14
CA ALA A 383 -7.51 6.29 6.90
C ALA A 383 -6.44 7.29 6.41
N ARG A 384 -5.35 6.77 5.84
CA ARG A 384 -4.22 7.60 5.35
C ARG A 384 -4.55 8.28 4.03
N TRP A 385 -4.10 9.52 3.84
CA TRP A 385 -4.24 10.26 2.59
C TRP A 385 -3.30 9.77 1.49
N CYS A 386 -2.14 9.20 1.85
CA CYS A 386 -1.21 8.69 0.86
C CYS A 386 -1.78 7.45 0.14
N SER A 387 -1.38 7.30 -1.11
CA SER A 387 -1.49 6.08 -1.88
C SER A 387 -0.09 5.55 -2.22
N ALA A 388 0.04 4.22 -2.24
CA ALA A 388 1.21 3.57 -2.83
C ALA A 388 1.29 3.80 -4.34
N GLU A 389 0.14 4.05 -4.97
CA GLU A 389 -0.02 4.14 -6.41
C GLU A 389 -0.04 5.59 -6.93
N GLY A 390 -0.19 5.73 -8.24
CA GLY A 390 -0.41 6.99 -8.93
C GLY A 390 0.73 7.37 -9.88
N PRO A 391 0.52 8.40 -10.70
CA PRO A 391 1.43 8.73 -11.79
C PRO A 391 2.79 9.24 -11.28
N PRO A 392 3.89 8.60 -11.69
CA PRO A 392 5.25 9.00 -11.26
C PRO A 392 5.76 10.29 -11.91
N VAL A 393 5.07 10.80 -12.94
CA VAL A 393 5.34 12.09 -13.59
C VAL A 393 4.05 12.88 -13.65
N VAL A 394 4.13 14.18 -13.36
CA VAL A 394 2.99 15.09 -13.17
C VAL A 394 3.32 16.49 -13.68
N TRP A 395 2.30 17.30 -13.99
CA TRP A 395 2.46 18.73 -14.25
C TRP A 395 2.33 19.55 -12.98
N SER A 396 3.10 20.64 -12.92
CA SER A 396 2.81 21.77 -12.04
C SER A 396 2.50 23.02 -12.86
N GLU A 397 1.54 23.80 -12.38
CA GLU A 397 1.20 25.09 -12.97
C GLU A 397 2.01 26.21 -12.32
N ARG A 398 2.68 27.01 -13.15
CA ARG A 398 3.40 28.21 -12.70
C ARG A 398 2.41 29.35 -12.52
N PRO A 399 2.76 30.40 -11.72
CA PRO A 399 1.96 31.62 -11.62
C PRO A 399 1.63 32.30 -12.97
N THR A 400 2.43 32.01 -14.01
CA THR A 400 2.21 32.51 -15.38
C THR A 400 1.16 31.71 -16.16
N GLY A 401 0.59 30.64 -15.60
CA GLY A 401 -0.28 29.68 -16.30
C GLY A 401 0.47 28.68 -17.19
N ALA A 402 1.81 28.70 -17.18
CA ALA A 402 2.62 27.74 -17.93
C ALA A 402 2.75 26.41 -17.16
N LEU A 403 2.73 25.28 -17.87
CA LEU A 403 2.85 23.96 -17.27
C LEU A 403 4.30 23.45 -17.36
N SER A 404 4.75 22.88 -16.26
CA SER A 404 6.10 22.33 -16.10
C SER A 404 5.99 20.88 -15.70
N LEU A 405 6.68 19.98 -16.41
CA LEU A 405 6.61 18.54 -16.19
C LEU A 405 7.67 18.11 -15.17
N HIS A 406 7.27 17.35 -14.14
CA HIS A 406 8.18 16.93 -13.08
C HIS A 406 8.01 15.47 -12.72
N ARG A 407 9.09 14.87 -12.22
CA ARG A 407 9.03 13.62 -11.48
C ARG A 407 8.42 13.88 -10.10
N ARG A 408 7.42 13.07 -9.73
CA ARG A 408 6.85 13.05 -8.38
C ARG A 408 7.85 12.44 -7.40
N ARG A 409 8.08 13.10 -6.26
CA ARG A 409 8.96 12.60 -5.18
C ARG A 409 8.26 12.35 -3.85
N VAL A 410 7.02 12.81 -3.71
CA VAL A 410 6.17 12.58 -2.54
C VAL A 410 4.99 11.68 -2.89
N SER A 411 4.32 11.13 -1.88
CA SER A 411 3.16 10.25 -2.08
C SER A 411 2.00 11.00 -2.74
N PHE A 412 1.24 10.28 -3.54
CA PHE A 412 0.01 10.78 -4.13
C PHE A 412 -1.11 10.78 -3.08
N ALA A 413 -2.00 11.77 -3.12
CA ALA A 413 -3.19 11.81 -2.31
C ALA A 413 -4.27 10.91 -2.93
N ARG A 414 -4.93 10.08 -2.12
CA ARG A 414 -6.17 9.39 -2.47
C ARG A 414 -7.36 10.07 -1.84
N ASP A 415 -8.44 10.16 -2.59
CA ASP A 415 -9.78 10.62 -2.21
C ASP A 415 -10.76 9.44 -1.99
N GLU A 416 -10.38 8.24 -2.43
CA GLU A 416 -11.06 7.00 -2.12
C GLU A 416 -10.12 5.88 -1.64
N THR A 417 -10.66 4.90 -0.91
CA THR A 417 -9.95 3.69 -0.52
C THR A 417 -10.88 2.48 -0.55
N ARG A 418 -10.40 1.42 -1.20
CA ARG A 418 -11.11 0.15 -1.37
C ARG A 418 -10.86 -0.84 -0.24
N ASN A 419 -9.89 -0.61 0.65
CA ASN A 419 -9.46 -1.59 1.67
C ASN A 419 -9.60 -1.08 3.11
N VAL A 420 -9.62 0.25 3.32
CA VAL A 420 -9.84 0.82 4.64
C VAL A 420 -11.33 0.81 4.96
N VAL A 421 -11.67 0.20 6.11
CA VAL A 421 -13.03 0.19 6.65
C VAL A 421 -13.09 1.03 7.91
N ALA A 422 -14.04 1.95 7.97
CA ALA A 422 -14.37 2.70 9.16
C ALA A 422 -15.80 2.38 9.61
N ASP A 423 -16.08 2.68 10.88
CA ASP A 423 -17.44 2.63 11.37
C ASP A 423 -18.12 4.01 11.38
N THR A 424 -19.41 4.04 11.75
CA THR A 424 -20.16 5.30 11.88
C THR A 424 -19.66 6.20 13.00
N ASP A 425 -18.92 5.66 13.97
CA ASP A 425 -18.33 6.39 15.11
C ASP A 425 -16.96 7.01 14.77
N GLY A 426 -16.44 6.76 13.56
CA GLY A 426 -15.16 7.27 13.07
C GLY A 426 -13.95 6.42 13.45
N ARG A 427 -14.16 5.22 14.00
CA ARG A 427 -13.08 4.26 14.29
C ARG A 427 -12.71 3.52 13.00
N THR A 428 -11.41 3.32 12.77
CA THR A 428 -10.89 2.69 11.54
C THR A 428 -10.18 1.38 11.85
N GLY A 429 -10.26 0.42 10.93
CA GLY A 429 -9.59 -0.87 11.06
C GLY A 429 -10.23 -1.79 12.09
N TYR A 430 -9.57 -2.93 12.35
CA TYR A 430 -10.14 -3.98 13.21
C TYR A 430 -9.77 -3.86 14.69
N GLY A 431 -8.93 -2.90 15.09
CA GLY A 431 -8.54 -2.70 16.50
C GLY A 431 -9.73 -2.65 17.48
N PRO A 432 -10.77 -1.84 17.22
CA PRO A 432 -11.99 -1.80 18.03
C PRO A 432 -12.81 -3.10 18.03
N TYR A 433 -12.55 -3.99 17.08
CA TYR A 433 -13.30 -5.23 16.83
C TYR A 433 -12.41 -6.47 16.96
N LEU A 434 -11.29 -6.35 17.67
CA LEU A 434 -10.29 -7.41 17.79
C LEU A 434 -10.88 -8.75 18.28
N PRO A 435 -11.79 -8.82 19.27
CA PRO A 435 -12.42 -10.08 19.65
C PRO A 435 -13.15 -10.78 18.49
N ALA A 436 -13.88 -10.03 17.66
CA ALA A 436 -14.59 -10.58 16.50
C ALA A 436 -13.61 -11.08 15.44
N MET A 437 -12.56 -10.30 15.13
CA MET A 437 -11.47 -10.68 14.23
C MET A 437 -10.82 -12.00 14.67
N LEU A 438 -10.36 -12.08 15.93
CA LEU A 438 -9.71 -13.28 16.46
C LEU A 438 -10.68 -14.46 16.49
N ARG A 439 -11.97 -14.24 16.77
CA ARG A 439 -12.98 -15.30 16.73
C ARG A 439 -13.13 -15.88 15.33
N GLY A 440 -13.22 -15.03 14.31
CA GLY A 440 -13.27 -15.45 12.92
C GLY A 440 -12.06 -16.27 12.51
N MET A 441 -10.86 -15.85 12.93
CA MET A 441 -9.63 -16.60 12.69
C MET A 441 -9.70 -17.99 13.32
N PHE A 442 -10.14 -18.09 14.57
CA PHE A 442 -10.31 -19.37 15.27
C PHE A 442 -11.33 -20.27 14.57
N ASP A 443 -12.48 -19.74 14.20
CA ASP A 443 -13.55 -20.49 13.53
C ASP A 443 -13.13 -21.07 12.19
N ALA A 444 -12.46 -20.28 11.35
CA ALA A 444 -11.97 -20.75 10.07
C ALA A 444 -10.84 -21.77 10.25
N TRP A 445 -9.94 -21.54 11.21
CA TRP A 445 -8.81 -22.45 11.43
C TRP A 445 -9.24 -23.82 11.96
N THR A 446 -10.15 -23.86 12.94
CA THR A 446 -10.69 -25.12 13.45
C THR A 446 -11.46 -25.86 12.37
N LEU A 447 -12.21 -25.14 11.53
CA LEU A 447 -12.90 -25.73 10.37
C LEU A 447 -11.90 -26.34 9.40
N MET A 448 -10.84 -25.63 9.02
CA MET A 448 -9.79 -26.16 8.15
C MET A 448 -9.11 -27.39 8.77
N CYS A 449 -8.85 -27.39 10.08
CA CYS A 449 -8.33 -28.56 10.79
C CYS A 449 -9.27 -29.78 10.71
N ARG A 450 -10.60 -29.57 10.78
CA ARG A 450 -11.61 -30.63 10.63
C ARG A 450 -11.77 -31.08 9.18
N GLN A 451 -11.65 -30.16 8.23
CA GLN A 451 -11.80 -30.39 6.80
C GLN A 451 -10.48 -30.77 6.10
N ARG A 452 -9.40 -31.01 6.84
CA ARG A 452 -8.09 -31.35 6.27
C ARG A 452 -8.15 -32.47 5.20
N PRO A 453 -8.89 -33.59 5.38
CA PRO A 453 -9.04 -34.59 4.33
C PRO A 453 -9.73 -34.04 3.07
N ALA A 454 -10.84 -33.32 3.22
CA ALA A 454 -11.59 -32.74 2.10
C ALA A 454 -10.77 -31.69 1.35
N ILE A 455 -10.00 -30.86 2.07
CA ILE A 455 -9.07 -29.88 1.50
C ILE A 455 -8.01 -30.57 0.65
N ARG A 456 -7.36 -31.61 1.19
CA ARG A 456 -6.33 -32.38 0.48
C ARG A 456 -6.90 -33.02 -0.77
N ASP A 457 -8.07 -33.63 -0.66
CA ASP A 457 -8.69 -34.36 -1.77
C ASP A 457 -9.15 -33.38 -2.87
N PHE A 458 -9.65 -32.19 -2.50
CA PHE A 458 -9.93 -31.10 -3.43
C PHE A 458 -8.65 -30.66 -4.16
N LEU A 459 -7.59 -30.32 -3.43
CA LEU A 459 -6.34 -29.83 -4.01
C LEU A 459 -5.65 -30.87 -4.90
N ALA A 460 -5.74 -32.16 -4.57
CA ALA A 460 -5.18 -33.23 -5.40
C ALA A 460 -5.76 -33.30 -6.82
N THR A 461 -6.96 -32.75 -7.03
CA THR A 461 -7.64 -32.73 -8.34
C THR A 461 -7.67 -31.34 -8.96
N ALA A 462 -7.75 -30.29 -8.13
CA ALA A 462 -7.89 -28.91 -8.60
C ALA A 462 -6.57 -28.31 -9.11
N THR A 463 -5.40 -28.87 -8.80
CA THR A 463 -4.10 -28.27 -9.19
C THR A 463 -3.68 -28.53 -10.63
N ALA A 464 -4.28 -29.51 -11.31
CA ALA A 464 -3.86 -29.91 -12.66
C ALA A 464 -4.02 -28.76 -13.66
N GLY A 465 -2.96 -28.48 -14.44
CA GLY A 465 -2.96 -27.40 -15.45
C GLY A 465 -2.88 -25.97 -14.89
N HIS A 466 -2.77 -25.80 -13.57
CA HIS A 466 -2.67 -24.50 -12.91
C HIS A 466 -1.22 -24.14 -12.55
N TYR A 467 -0.98 -22.84 -12.40
CA TYR A 467 0.35 -22.26 -12.15
C TYR A 467 0.31 -21.29 -10.98
N VAL A 468 1.39 -21.23 -10.21
CA VAL A 468 1.62 -20.19 -9.18
C VAL A 468 2.72 -19.23 -9.64
N ARG A 469 2.56 -17.93 -9.34
CA ARG A 469 3.61 -16.93 -9.59
C ARG A 469 4.79 -17.17 -8.65
N VAL A 470 6.00 -17.00 -9.18
CA VAL A 470 7.24 -17.17 -8.45
C VAL A 470 8.02 -15.85 -8.47
N LEU A 471 8.22 -15.25 -7.28
CA LEU A 471 9.07 -14.08 -7.14
C LEU A 471 10.54 -14.51 -7.01
N ARG A 472 11.34 -14.19 -8.03
CA ARG A 472 12.79 -14.46 -8.00
C ARG A 472 13.60 -13.40 -7.24
N GLN A 473 12.98 -12.24 -7.04
CA GLN A 473 13.44 -11.08 -6.26
C GLN A 473 12.19 -10.33 -5.76
N PRO A 474 12.30 -9.54 -4.69
CA PRO A 474 11.25 -8.58 -4.32
C PRO A 474 10.92 -7.61 -5.47
N THR A 475 9.64 -7.33 -5.70
CA THR A 475 9.15 -6.52 -6.84
C THR A 475 9.75 -5.12 -6.89
N PHE A 476 9.91 -4.46 -5.74
CA PHE A 476 10.44 -3.09 -5.67
C PHE A 476 11.83 -2.95 -6.33
N ARG A 477 12.67 -3.99 -6.29
CA ARG A 477 14.00 -3.98 -6.95
C ARG A 477 13.89 -3.88 -8.47
N TYR A 478 12.85 -4.45 -9.06
CA TYR A 478 12.59 -4.33 -10.48
C TYR A 478 12.08 -2.94 -10.82
N PHE A 479 11.18 -2.40 -10.00
CA PHE A 479 10.67 -1.04 -10.16
C PHE A 479 11.81 -0.01 -10.12
N ASP A 480 12.71 -0.11 -9.13
CA ASP A 480 13.89 0.75 -9.01
C ASP A 480 14.81 0.69 -10.25
N ALA A 481 14.91 -0.47 -10.89
CA ALA A 481 15.67 -0.65 -12.13
C ALA A 481 14.95 -0.08 -13.37
N LEU A 482 13.61 -0.03 -13.36
CA LEU A 482 12.79 0.49 -14.45
C LEU A 482 12.71 2.01 -14.46
N VAL A 483 12.68 2.66 -13.29
CA VAL A 483 12.48 4.13 -13.19
C VAL A 483 13.53 4.94 -13.98
N PRO A 484 14.86 4.74 -13.81
CA PRO A 484 15.86 5.48 -14.59
C PRO A 484 15.75 5.20 -16.09
N ARG A 485 15.37 3.97 -16.45
CA ARG A 485 15.17 3.55 -17.84
C ARG A 485 14.00 4.30 -18.44
N TRP A 486 12.85 4.36 -17.77
CA TRP A 486 11.69 5.10 -18.22
C TRP A 486 12.00 6.59 -18.42
N LEU A 487 12.61 7.25 -17.42
CA LEU A 487 12.96 8.68 -17.47
C LEU A 487 13.96 9.03 -18.58
N SER A 488 14.79 8.07 -18.99
CA SER A 488 15.75 8.26 -20.10
C SER A 488 15.14 8.04 -21.49
N GLY A 489 13.84 7.73 -21.59
CA GLY A 489 13.20 7.28 -22.82
C GLY A 489 13.60 5.86 -23.23
N GLY A 490 13.98 5.01 -22.26
CA GLY A 490 14.41 3.62 -22.47
C GLY A 490 15.92 3.43 -22.74
N GLY A 491 16.72 4.48 -22.60
CA GLY A 491 18.17 4.44 -22.85
C GLY A 491 19.01 3.82 -21.75
N ALA A 492 18.62 3.99 -20.48
CA ALA A 492 19.38 3.46 -19.35
C ALA A 492 19.26 1.94 -19.27
N ALA A 493 20.37 1.26 -18.98
CA ALA A 493 20.36 -0.19 -18.76
C ALA A 493 19.59 -0.53 -17.48
N PRO A 494 18.74 -1.57 -17.47
CA PRO A 494 18.03 -2.00 -16.27
C PRO A 494 19.02 -2.72 -15.34
N ARG A 495 19.62 -1.98 -14.41
CA ARG A 495 20.58 -2.49 -13.43
C ARG A 495 19.97 -2.38 -12.04
N PRO A 496 20.25 -3.34 -11.14
CA PRO A 496 19.85 -3.21 -9.75
C PRO A 496 20.57 -2.03 -9.11
N VAL A 497 19.92 -1.41 -8.12
CA VAL A 497 20.50 -0.33 -7.33
C VAL A 497 21.55 -0.89 -6.37
N GLU A 498 21.28 -2.06 -5.78
CA GLU A 498 22.18 -2.68 -4.82
C GLU A 498 23.35 -3.43 -5.52
N PRO A 499 24.62 -3.23 -5.09
CA PRO A 499 25.79 -3.81 -5.75
C PRO A 499 25.92 -5.32 -5.71
N ASP A 500 25.23 -5.99 -4.79
CA ASP A 500 25.24 -7.44 -4.56
C ASP A 500 24.09 -8.17 -5.29
N VAL A 501 23.05 -7.43 -5.68
CA VAL A 501 21.93 -7.97 -6.47
C VAL A 501 22.35 -8.14 -7.93
N ARG A 502 21.92 -9.22 -8.58
CA ARG A 502 22.17 -9.50 -9.99
C ARG A 502 20.90 -9.97 -10.68
N PHE A 503 20.59 -9.35 -11.81
CA PHE A 503 19.57 -9.85 -12.72
C PHE A 503 20.18 -10.86 -13.69
N ASP A 504 19.49 -11.97 -13.92
CA ASP A 504 19.85 -12.90 -14.96
C ASP A 504 19.30 -12.46 -16.32
N ARG A 505 19.56 -13.27 -17.36
CA ARG A 505 19.15 -12.95 -18.73
C ARG A 505 17.63 -12.80 -18.85
N SER A 506 16.85 -13.68 -18.22
CA SER A 506 15.39 -13.68 -18.37
C SER A 506 14.75 -12.48 -17.66
N GLU A 507 15.27 -12.09 -16.49
CA GLU A 507 14.88 -10.84 -15.82
C GLU A 507 15.27 -9.62 -16.66
N THR A 508 16.51 -9.57 -17.16
CA THR A 508 17.01 -8.45 -17.97
C THR A 508 16.23 -8.27 -19.26
N ASP A 509 15.88 -9.37 -19.94
CA ASP A 509 15.13 -9.32 -21.21
C ASP A 509 13.69 -8.83 -21.00
N GLN A 510 13.06 -9.14 -19.87
CA GLN A 510 11.76 -8.57 -19.46
C GLN A 510 11.87 -7.08 -19.12
N LEU A 511 12.84 -6.69 -18.29
CA LEU A 511 13.07 -5.29 -17.94
C LEU A 511 13.39 -4.42 -19.16
N ARG A 512 14.07 -4.98 -20.18
CA ARG A 512 14.33 -4.27 -21.45
C ARG A 512 13.06 -3.89 -22.19
N ARG A 513 12.01 -4.71 -22.08
CA ARG A 513 10.65 -4.46 -22.60
C ARG A 513 9.82 -3.53 -21.72
N MET A 514 10.40 -3.03 -20.61
CA MET A 514 9.70 -2.25 -19.60
C MET A 514 8.64 -3.05 -18.82
N ASP A 515 8.80 -4.36 -18.76
CA ASP A 515 7.97 -5.22 -17.91
C ASP A 515 8.63 -5.43 -16.54
N VAL A 516 7.81 -5.53 -15.52
CA VAL A 516 8.22 -6.16 -14.27
C VAL A 516 8.29 -7.67 -14.50
N PRO A 517 9.45 -8.32 -14.24
CA PRO A 517 9.64 -9.73 -14.50
C PRO A 517 8.59 -10.63 -13.83
N TYR A 518 7.99 -11.50 -14.64
CA TYR A 518 6.91 -12.40 -14.26
C TYR A 518 7.32 -13.84 -14.54
N PHE A 519 7.27 -14.68 -13.50
CA PHE A 519 7.64 -16.09 -13.58
C PHE A 519 6.56 -16.96 -12.95
N VAL A 520 6.43 -18.18 -13.44
CA VAL A 520 5.45 -19.15 -12.95
C VAL A 520 6.07 -20.52 -12.73
N ARG A 521 5.41 -21.34 -11.93
CA ARG A 521 5.71 -22.76 -11.76
C ARG A 521 4.41 -23.55 -11.74
N SER A 522 4.39 -24.74 -12.36
CA SER A 522 3.21 -25.60 -12.32
C SER A 522 2.91 -26.01 -10.88
N LEU A 523 1.62 -26.09 -10.53
CA LEU A 523 1.19 -26.59 -9.23
C LEU A 523 1.49 -28.08 -9.02
N GLU A 524 1.77 -28.81 -10.11
CA GLU A 524 2.23 -30.20 -10.07
C GLU A 524 3.76 -30.29 -9.83
N GLY A 525 4.45 -29.15 -9.71
CA GLY A 525 5.89 -29.06 -9.53
C GLY A 525 6.65 -28.81 -10.84
N GLY A 526 7.96 -29.05 -10.83
CA GLY A 526 8.84 -28.81 -11.99
C GLY A 526 9.64 -27.50 -11.92
N PRO A 527 10.20 -27.02 -13.05
CA PRO A 527 11.07 -25.84 -13.08
C PRO A 527 10.27 -24.53 -12.99
N VAL A 528 10.97 -23.43 -12.67
CA VAL A 528 10.45 -22.08 -12.89
C VAL A 528 10.45 -21.79 -14.39
N LEU A 529 9.42 -21.09 -14.85
CA LEU A 529 9.16 -20.77 -16.25
C LEU A 529 8.93 -19.27 -16.41
N SER A 530 9.34 -18.72 -17.55
CA SER A 530 8.88 -17.40 -18.03
C SER A 530 7.67 -17.60 -18.94
N VAL A 531 6.78 -16.60 -18.98
CA VAL A 531 5.66 -16.57 -19.93
C VAL A 531 6.11 -15.82 -21.19
N GLU A 532 5.83 -16.39 -22.36
CA GLU A 532 6.13 -15.76 -23.65
C GLU A 532 5.20 -14.58 -23.93
N PRO A 533 5.70 -13.47 -24.49
CA PRO A 533 4.88 -12.31 -24.83
C PRO A 533 3.98 -12.58 -26.06
N PRO A 534 2.94 -11.74 -26.28
CA PRO A 534 2.19 -11.72 -27.53
C PRO A 534 3.10 -11.62 -28.77
N PRO A 535 2.65 -12.13 -29.93
CA PRO A 535 1.31 -12.65 -30.23
C PRO A 535 1.09 -14.12 -29.85
N ALA A 536 2.03 -14.78 -29.15
CA ALA A 536 1.81 -16.13 -28.66
C ALA A 536 0.63 -16.14 -27.67
N PRO A 537 -0.40 -17.02 -27.82
CA PRO A 537 -1.54 -17.05 -26.91
C PRO A 537 -1.10 -17.38 -25.48
N PHE A 538 -0.39 -18.49 -25.28
CA PHE A 538 0.25 -18.81 -24.00
C PHE A 538 1.39 -19.79 -24.24
N GLY A 539 2.62 -19.27 -24.21
CA GLY A 539 3.85 -20.05 -24.26
C GLY A 539 4.59 -19.96 -22.94
N THR A 540 5.29 -21.03 -22.57
CA THR A 540 6.22 -20.99 -21.43
C THR A 540 7.60 -21.47 -21.85
N SER A 541 8.62 -20.83 -21.29
CA SER A 541 10.02 -21.19 -21.52
C SER A 541 10.73 -21.43 -20.20
N ARG A 542 11.61 -22.43 -20.17
CA ARG A 542 12.44 -22.70 -18.99
C ARG A 542 13.42 -21.55 -18.78
N VAL A 543 13.54 -21.12 -17.52
CA VAL A 543 14.54 -20.12 -17.12
C VAL A 543 15.73 -20.79 -16.44
N ALA A 544 16.83 -20.06 -16.31
CA ALA A 544 18.03 -20.54 -15.62
C ALA A 544 17.69 -20.89 -14.16
N ALA A 545 18.15 -22.06 -13.73
CA ALA A 545 18.00 -22.49 -12.34
C ALA A 545 18.73 -21.52 -11.40
N ARG A 546 18.10 -21.24 -10.25
CA ARG A 546 18.72 -20.55 -9.11
C ARG A 546 18.75 -21.50 -7.91
N PRO A 547 19.67 -21.27 -6.95
CA PRO A 547 19.53 -21.85 -5.62
C PRO A 547 18.12 -21.59 -5.11
N GLU A 548 17.52 -22.62 -4.53
CA GLU A 548 16.20 -22.49 -3.92
C GLU A 548 16.28 -21.49 -2.76
N PRO A 549 15.35 -20.51 -2.67
CA PRO A 549 15.34 -19.57 -1.58
C PRO A 549 15.08 -20.30 -0.27
N GLU A 550 15.46 -19.67 0.83
CA GLU A 550 15.14 -20.20 2.15
C GLU A 550 13.62 -20.39 2.29
N GLY A 551 13.19 -21.63 2.53
CA GLY A 551 11.76 -21.96 2.63
C GLY A 551 11.12 -22.58 1.39
N GLY A 552 11.83 -22.65 0.27
CA GLY A 552 11.43 -23.40 -0.91
C GLY A 552 10.67 -22.59 -1.97
N TRP A 553 10.66 -23.08 -3.21
CA TRP A 553 9.82 -22.52 -4.26
C TRP A 553 8.36 -23.00 -4.13
N PRO A 554 7.34 -22.13 -4.27
CA PRO A 554 5.96 -22.57 -4.30
C PRO A 554 5.67 -23.43 -5.55
N PRO A 555 4.71 -24.36 -5.49
CA PRO A 555 3.95 -24.73 -4.30
C PRO A 555 4.77 -25.60 -3.34
N LEU A 556 4.58 -25.40 -2.04
CA LEU A 556 5.17 -26.26 -1.02
C LEU A 556 4.29 -27.51 -0.79
N PRO A 557 4.82 -28.75 -0.98
CA PRO A 557 4.03 -29.98 -0.86
C PRO A 557 3.28 -30.14 0.48
N ARG A 558 3.92 -29.72 1.58
CA ARG A 558 3.32 -29.76 2.93
C ARG A 558 2.03 -28.95 3.06
N LEU A 559 1.90 -27.84 2.32
CA LEU A 559 0.70 -27.00 2.34
C LEU A 559 -0.43 -27.61 1.50
N LEU A 560 -0.08 -28.23 0.37
CA LEU A 560 -1.04 -29.01 -0.43
C LEU A 560 -1.60 -30.21 0.35
N ALA A 561 -0.77 -30.82 1.22
CA ALA A 561 -1.17 -31.90 2.12
C ALA A 561 -1.87 -31.41 3.42
N GLY A 562 -2.02 -30.10 3.61
CA GLY A 562 -2.59 -29.48 4.80
C GLY A 562 -1.87 -29.83 6.10
N GLU A 563 -0.56 -30.11 6.06
CA GLU A 563 0.21 -30.55 7.23
C GLU A 563 0.34 -29.47 8.31
N ASN A 564 0.26 -28.20 7.92
CA ASN A 564 0.28 -27.05 8.83
C ASN A 564 -1.04 -26.85 9.59
N LEU A 565 -2.14 -27.49 9.16
CA LEU A 565 -3.47 -27.35 9.77
C LEU A 565 -3.57 -28.14 11.09
N THR A 566 -2.98 -27.56 12.12
CA THR A 566 -3.01 -28.02 13.52
C THR A 566 -3.48 -26.88 14.41
N LEU A 567 -4.12 -27.16 15.55
CA LEU A 567 -4.55 -26.08 16.46
C LEU A 567 -3.38 -25.15 16.84
N ALA A 568 -2.20 -25.71 17.11
CA ALA A 568 -1.02 -24.92 17.44
C ALA A 568 -0.58 -23.96 16.32
N GLY A 569 -0.85 -24.30 15.05
CA GLY A 569 -0.45 -23.51 13.89
C GLY A 569 -1.11 -22.13 13.82
N LEU A 570 -2.26 -21.92 14.47
CA LEU A 570 -2.94 -20.62 14.50
C LEU A 570 -2.24 -19.59 15.39
N GLY A 571 -1.50 -20.04 16.41
CA GLY A 571 -1.05 -19.19 17.51
C GLY A 571 -0.18 -18.01 17.08
N VAL A 572 0.69 -18.20 16.08
CA VAL A 572 1.54 -17.13 15.53
C VAL A 572 0.71 -16.07 14.83
N ALA A 573 -0.29 -16.48 14.04
CA ALA A 573 -1.16 -15.55 13.35
C ALA A 573 -2.02 -14.73 14.32
N LEU A 574 -2.51 -15.32 15.42
CA LEU A 574 -3.25 -14.59 16.45
C LEU A 574 -2.37 -13.52 17.13
N ARG A 575 -1.14 -13.88 17.50
CA ARG A 575 -0.19 -12.92 18.08
C ARG A 575 0.04 -11.76 17.11
N ASP A 576 0.38 -12.06 15.87
CA ASP A 576 0.73 -11.03 14.89
C ASP A 576 -0.49 -10.13 14.57
N ALA A 577 -1.70 -10.69 14.54
CA ALA A 577 -2.94 -9.91 14.41
C ALA A 577 -3.17 -8.98 15.60
N VAL A 578 -2.84 -9.39 16.82
CA VAL A 578 -2.89 -8.52 18.00
C VAL A 578 -1.81 -7.43 17.92
N GLU A 579 -0.57 -7.81 17.59
CA GLU A 579 0.58 -6.91 17.52
C GLU A 579 0.32 -5.71 16.60
N HIS A 580 -0.28 -5.97 15.42
CA HIS A 580 -0.59 -4.94 14.41
C HIS A 580 -1.54 -3.84 14.90
N VAL A 581 -2.48 -4.16 15.79
CA VAL A 581 -3.50 -3.21 16.29
C VAL A 581 -3.39 -2.94 17.79
N PHE A 582 -2.31 -3.37 18.44
CA PHE A 582 -2.21 -3.34 19.91
C PHE A 582 -2.47 -1.95 20.50
N ASP A 583 -1.97 -0.90 19.84
CA ASP A 583 -2.16 0.50 20.24
C ASP A 583 -3.57 1.01 19.93
N ASP A 584 -4.32 0.37 19.03
CA ASP A 584 -5.68 0.74 18.62
C ASP A 584 -6.78 0.04 19.46
N VAL A 585 -6.39 -0.90 20.34
CA VAL A 585 -7.31 -1.63 21.23
C VAL A 585 -7.59 -0.80 22.49
N ALA A 586 -8.87 -0.55 22.76
CA ALA A 586 -9.29 0.22 23.94
C ALA A 586 -9.09 -0.55 25.27
N ASP A 587 -9.48 -1.83 25.30
CA ASP A 587 -9.42 -2.69 26.48
C ASP A 587 -8.44 -3.85 26.25
N HIS A 588 -7.25 -3.77 26.86
CA HIS A 588 -6.26 -4.84 26.82
C HIS A 588 -6.69 -6.08 27.63
N VAL A 589 -7.72 -5.98 28.46
CA VAL A 589 -8.34 -7.11 29.15
C VAL A 589 -9.84 -7.07 28.89
N ALA A 590 -10.35 -8.01 28.11
CA ALA A 590 -11.74 -8.03 27.69
C ALA A 590 -12.31 -9.46 27.68
N THR A 591 -13.58 -9.60 28.04
CA THR A 591 -14.33 -10.85 27.86
C THR A 591 -15.58 -10.54 27.06
N ASP A 592 -15.66 -11.11 25.87
CA ASP A 592 -16.85 -11.09 25.05
C ASP A 592 -17.54 -12.45 25.16
N ALA A 593 -18.57 -12.51 26.01
CA ALA A 593 -19.33 -13.73 26.23
C ALA A 593 -20.15 -14.16 25.01
N SER A 594 -20.53 -13.22 24.13
CA SER A 594 -21.32 -13.51 22.93
C SER A 594 -20.50 -14.21 21.85
N LEU A 595 -19.22 -13.84 21.75
CA LEU A 595 -18.25 -14.49 20.87
C LEU A 595 -17.53 -15.67 21.55
N GLY A 596 -17.64 -15.79 22.87
CA GLY A 596 -16.88 -16.76 23.65
C GLY A 596 -15.37 -16.47 23.61
N VAL A 597 -14.98 -15.20 23.58
CA VAL A 597 -13.58 -14.76 23.49
C VAL A 597 -13.16 -14.10 24.80
N ARG A 598 -12.01 -14.50 25.34
CA ARG A 598 -11.36 -13.81 26.45
C ARG A 598 -9.98 -13.36 26.02
N LEU A 599 -9.70 -12.10 26.19
CA LEU A 599 -8.49 -11.44 25.76
C LEU A 599 -7.77 -10.88 26.99
N HIS A 600 -6.47 -11.18 27.10
CA HIS A 600 -5.62 -10.56 28.10
C HIS A 600 -4.25 -10.24 27.49
N LEU A 601 -4.08 -8.97 27.13
CA LEU A 601 -2.89 -8.42 26.50
C LEU A 601 -2.06 -7.65 27.53
N GLN A 602 -0.76 -7.90 27.54
CA GLN A 602 0.17 -7.25 28.45
C GLN A 602 1.11 -6.31 27.69
N SER A 603 1.58 -6.74 26.52
CA SER A 603 2.37 -5.94 25.58
C SER A 603 2.04 -6.35 24.15
N PRO A 604 2.55 -5.65 23.12
CA PRO A 604 2.38 -6.10 21.73
C PRO A 604 2.89 -7.53 21.50
N SER A 605 3.89 -7.97 22.28
CA SER A 605 4.55 -9.26 22.14
C SER A 605 4.22 -10.28 23.24
N GLU A 606 3.32 -9.94 24.18
CA GLU A 606 2.96 -10.79 25.31
C GLU A 606 1.47 -10.71 25.62
N GLY A 607 0.81 -11.87 25.64
CA GLY A 607 -0.61 -11.94 25.93
C GLY A 607 -1.18 -13.34 25.83
N ARG A 608 -2.50 -13.41 26.00
CA ARG A 608 -3.27 -14.61 25.74
C ARG A 608 -4.63 -14.28 25.17
N VAL A 609 -5.16 -15.22 24.40
CA VAL A 609 -6.55 -15.26 23.98
C VAL A 609 -7.12 -16.66 24.21
N SER A 610 -8.34 -16.72 24.74
CA SER A 610 -9.08 -17.97 24.91
C SER A 610 -10.36 -17.94 24.09
N PHE A 611 -10.69 -19.09 23.50
CA PHE A 611 -11.91 -19.32 22.74
C PHE A 611 -12.70 -20.44 23.37
N ASP A 612 -13.96 -20.17 23.68
CA ASP A 612 -14.91 -21.21 24.07
C ASP A 612 -15.37 -21.99 22.81
N TRP A 613 -15.36 -23.31 22.92
CA TRP A 613 -15.83 -24.26 21.91
C TRP A 613 -16.87 -25.19 22.53
N PRO A 614 -18.14 -24.74 22.59
CA PRO A 614 -19.22 -25.45 23.28
C PRO A 614 -19.45 -26.87 22.78
N GLU A 615 -19.42 -27.08 21.47
CA GLU A 615 -19.64 -28.40 20.84
C GLU A 615 -18.56 -29.41 21.22
N ALA A 616 -17.34 -28.94 21.51
CA ALA A 616 -16.26 -29.77 22.02
C ALA A 616 -16.24 -29.86 23.56
N GLY A 617 -17.01 -29.03 24.26
CA GLY A 617 -16.94 -28.89 25.72
C GLY A 617 -15.59 -28.36 26.21
N ARG A 618 -14.87 -27.59 25.37
CA ARG A 618 -13.50 -27.13 25.64
C ARG A 618 -13.36 -25.62 25.56
N ARG A 619 -12.38 -25.10 26.29
CA ARG A 619 -11.78 -23.78 26.08
C ARG A 619 -10.38 -23.95 25.52
N ILE A 620 -10.11 -23.31 24.39
CA ILE A 620 -8.79 -23.33 23.75
C ILE A 620 -8.09 -22.02 24.05
N THR A 621 -6.94 -22.07 24.70
CA THR A 621 -6.17 -20.88 25.09
C THR A 621 -4.84 -20.83 24.36
N TYR A 622 -4.57 -19.72 23.68
CA TYR A 622 -3.26 -19.41 23.11
C TYR A 622 -2.58 -18.41 24.03
N LEU A 623 -1.37 -18.74 24.50
CA LEU A 623 -0.53 -17.85 25.29
C LEU A 623 0.76 -17.61 24.53
N TRP A 624 1.22 -16.37 24.44
CA TRP A 624 2.45 -16.04 23.75
C TRP A 624 3.31 -15.07 24.54
N ASP A 625 4.61 -15.23 24.34
CA ASP A 625 5.65 -14.24 24.66
C ASP A 625 6.49 -14.00 23.40
N ARG A 626 7.57 -13.23 23.53
CA ARG A 626 8.49 -12.93 22.43
C ARG A 626 9.10 -14.17 21.75
N GLN A 627 9.22 -15.28 22.47
CA GLN A 627 9.97 -16.46 22.02
C GLN A 627 9.06 -17.59 21.55
N LYS A 628 7.88 -17.77 22.15
CA LYS A 628 7.04 -18.94 21.90
C LYS A 628 5.55 -18.65 22.00
N VAL A 629 4.78 -19.49 21.31
CA VAL A 629 3.34 -19.62 21.49
C VAL A 629 3.03 -20.99 22.09
N ARG A 630 2.16 -21.03 23.10
CA ARG A 630 1.70 -22.22 23.81
C ARG A 630 0.20 -22.37 23.65
N LEU A 631 -0.24 -23.62 23.56
CA LEU A 631 -1.64 -24.00 23.47
C LEU A 631 -2.08 -24.71 24.75
N GLY A 632 -3.15 -24.22 25.38
CA GLY A 632 -3.87 -24.86 26.47
C GLY A 632 -5.25 -25.33 26.00
N VAL A 633 -5.70 -26.48 26.52
CA VAL A 633 -7.03 -27.05 26.23
C VAL A 633 -7.66 -27.47 27.55
N ASP A 634 -8.60 -26.67 28.01
CA ASP A 634 -9.26 -26.86 29.30
C ASP A 634 -10.74 -27.25 29.11
N PRO A 635 -11.41 -27.85 30.11
CA PRO A 635 -12.87 -27.86 30.15
C PRO A 635 -13.45 -26.45 29.98
N ILE A 636 -14.58 -26.32 29.28
CA ILE A 636 -15.18 -25.00 28.99
C ILE A 636 -15.60 -24.22 30.25
N ASP A 637 -15.92 -24.94 31.32
CA ASP A 637 -16.31 -24.44 32.64
C ASP A 637 -15.12 -24.31 33.61
N ALA A 638 -13.90 -24.57 33.14
CA ALA A 638 -12.71 -24.41 33.97
C ALA A 638 -12.62 -22.97 34.51
N PRO A 639 -12.33 -22.81 35.82
CA PRO A 639 -12.20 -21.50 36.42
C PRO A 639 -11.08 -20.73 35.74
N GLU A 640 -11.30 -19.44 35.55
CA GLU A 640 -10.30 -18.58 34.91
C GLU A 640 -9.10 -18.44 35.85
N ALA A 641 -7.93 -18.89 35.38
CA ALA A 641 -6.71 -18.70 36.13
C ALA A 641 -6.44 -17.19 36.26
N PRO A 642 -6.25 -16.67 37.49
CA PRO A 642 -5.95 -15.25 37.70
C PRO A 642 -4.79 -14.85 36.80
N VAL A 643 -4.93 -13.73 36.10
CA VAL A 643 -3.82 -13.18 35.34
C VAL A 643 -3.05 -12.25 36.24
N GLU A 644 -1.85 -12.64 36.65
CA GLU A 644 -0.94 -11.69 37.25
C GLU A 644 -0.57 -10.63 36.19
N PRO A 645 -0.63 -9.33 36.51
CA PRO A 645 -0.21 -8.30 35.59
C PRO A 645 1.30 -8.47 35.32
N ALA A 646 1.67 -8.77 34.07
CA ALA A 646 3.07 -8.81 33.71
C ALA A 646 3.70 -7.41 33.84
N PRO A 647 4.98 -7.31 34.21
CA PRO A 647 5.70 -6.05 34.36
C PRO A 647 5.52 -5.12 33.16
N ALA A 648 5.56 -5.64 31.93
CA ALA A 648 5.41 -4.86 30.69
C ALA A 648 4.08 -4.07 30.63
N GLY A 649 2.97 -4.69 31.01
CA GLY A 649 1.65 -4.05 31.01
C GLY A 649 1.52 -2.98 32.09
N GLU A 650 2.15 -3.16 33.24
CA GLU A 650 2.22 -2.13 34.29
C GLU A 650 3.07 -0.94 33.86
N ILE A 651 4.23 -1.22 33.25
CA ILE A 651 5.12 -0.20 32.71
C ILE A 651 4.40 0.65 31.67
N ARG A 652 3.74 0.03 30.69
CA ARG A 652 2.95 0.73 29.67
C ARG A 652 1.90 1.64 30.31
N ARG A 653 1.04 1.07 31.17
CA ARG A 653 -0.05 1.83 31.82
C ARG A 653 0.47 3.03 32.59
N ARG A 654 1.61 2.88 33.27
CA ARG A 654 2.22 3.98 34.02
C ARG A 654 2.85 5.03 33.11
N LEU A 655 3.55 4.64 32.04
CA LEU A 655 4.08 5.57 31.04
C LEU A 655 3.00 6.42 30.39
N LEU A 656 1.93 5.79 29.88
CA LEU A 656 0.82 6.52 29.25
C LEU A 656 0.07 7.42 30.23
N ARG A 657 -0.06 7.00 31.49
CA ARG A 657 -0.64 7.83 32.55
C ARG A 657 0.24 9.04 32.86
N LEU A 658 1.55 8.85 33.00
CA LEU A 658 2.51 9.95 33.23
C LEU A 658 2.47 10.96 32.09
N ASP A 659 2.47 10.49 30.84
CA ASP A 659 2.42 11.34 29.64
C ASP A 659 1.11 12.13 29.55
N ARG A 660 -0.02 11.50 29.84
CA ARG A 660 -1.32 12.18 29.90
C ARG A 660 -1.32 13.28 30.96
N PHE A 661 -0.81 13.01 32.16
CA PHE A 661 -0.72 14.01 33.23
C PHE A 661 0.31 15.11 32.93
N ASP A 662 1.42 14.79 32.27
CA ASP A 662 2.37 15.80 31.82
C ASP A 662 1.69 16.72 30.80
N GLY A 663 1.01 16.16 29.80
CA GLY A 663 0.28 16.91 28.79
C GLY A 663 -0.82 17.83 29.37
N THR A 664 -1.59 17.38 30.37
CA THR A 664 -2.67 18.22 30.97
C THR A 664 -2.15 19.43 31.72
N ILE A 665 -0.88 19.42 32.16
CA ILE A 665 -0.25 20.55 32.86
C ILE A 665 0.61 21.36 31.88
N ARG A 666 1.40 20.68 31.04
CA ARG A 666 2.37 21.30 30.12
C ARG A 666 1.72 22.07 29.00
N MET A 667 0.64 21.55 28.40
CA MET A 667 -0.01 22.24 27.28
C MET A 667 -0.56 23.62 27.69
N PRO A 668 -1.40 23.75 28.75
CA PRO A 668 -1.84 25.07 29.21
C PRO A 668 -0.70 25.96 29.70
N TRP A 669 0.35 25.39 30.31
CA TRP A 669 1.51 26.15 30.75
C TRP A 669 2.31 26.74 29.58
N ALA A 670 2.51 25.96 28.51
CA ALA A 670 3.14 26.41 27.28
C ALA A 670 2.30 27.48 26.57
N ASP A 671 0.98 27.27 26.46
CA ASP A 671 0.05 28.24 25.87
C ASP A 671 0.01 29.56 26.66
N GLY A 672 0.20 29.49 27.99
CA GLY A 672 0.36 30.64 28.88
C GLY A 672 1.74 31.30 28.86
N GLY A 673 2.62 30.93 27.92
CA GLY A 673 3.96 31.48 27.77
C GLY A 673 4.94 31.04 28.85
N MET A 674 4.70 29.90 29.50
CA MET A 674 5.58 29.27 30.51
C MET A 674 5.81 30.14 31.76
N ARG A 675 4.85 30.99 32.14
CA ARG A 675 4.97 31.93 33.27
C ARG A 675 4.39 31.42 34.60
N ASP A 676 3.54 30.39 34.57
CA ASP A 676 2.93 29.85 35.79
C ASP A 676 3.93 28.95 36.55
N GLU A 677 4.58 29.53 37.58
CA GLU A 677 5.51 28.81 38.45
C GLU A 677 4.87 27.62 39.20
N SER A 678 3.55 27.66 39.45
CA SER A 678 2.85 26.56 40.11
C SER A 678 2.69 25.37 39.16
N ALA A 679 2.38 25.62 37.89
CA ALA A 679 2.41 24.59 36.86
C ALA A 679 3.83 24.04 36.66
N GLU A 680 4.84 24.90 36.62
CA GLU A 680 6.23 24.49 36.50
C GLU A 680 6.66 23.58 37.67
N ARG A 681 6.39 23.96 38.92
CA ARG A 681 6.69 23.11 40.10
C ARG A 681 5.94 21.77 40.07
N ARG A 682 4.69 21.76 39.60
CA ARG A 682 3.90 20.51 39.45
C ARG A 682 4.49 19.60 38.37
N LEU A 683 4.90 20.16 37.23
CA LEU A 683 5.59 19.41 36.17
C LEU A 683 6.90 18.83 36.67
N ARG A 684 7.75 19.63 37.33
CA ARG A 684 9.02 19.13 37.91
C ARG A 684 8.78 17.95 38.86
N LYS A 685 7.85 18.08 39.81
CA LYS A 685 7.50 16.98 40.73
C LYS A 685 6.99 15.73 40.01
N LEU A 686 6.17 15.89 38.97
CA LEU A 686 5.68 14.77 38.16
C LEU A 686 6.82 14.09 37.41
N THR A 687 7.70 14.88 36.78
CA THR A 687 8.87 14.39 36.05
C THR A 687 9.83 13.67 37.00
N ASP A 688 10.17 14.23 38.16
CA ASP A 688 11.06 13.59 39.14
C ASP A 688 10.52 12.25 39.64
N ALA A 689 9.24 12.20 39.99
CA ALA A 689 8.59 10.96 40.39
C ALA A 689 8.52 9.95 39.24
N GLY A 690 8.32 10.43 38.01
CA GLY A 690 8.36 9.63 36.79
C GLY A 690 9.74 9.04 36.54
N ILE A 691 10.80 9.83 36.69
CA ILE A 691 12.20 9.43 36.46
C ILE A 691 12.69 8.46 37.53
N ALA A 692 12.37 8.72 38.81
CA ALA A 692 12.71 7.80 39.90
C ALA A 692 12.12 6.39 39.65
N TRP A 693 10.92 6.33 39.09
CA TRP A 693 10.32 5.07 38.67
C TRP A 693 10.89 4.51 37.37
N LEU A 694 11.09 5.35 36.34
CA LEU A 694 11.65 4.90 35.06
C LEU A 694 13.06 4.34 35.24
N ALA A 695 13.83 4.84 36.20
CA ALA A 695 15.14 4.31 36.56
C ALA A 695 15.06 2.84 37.03
N THR A 696 14.01 2.44 37.76
CA THR A 696 13.84 1.03 38.14
C THR A 696 13.50 0.18 36.92
N VAL A 697 12.63 0.68 36.04
CA VAL A 697 12.29 0.00 34.79
C VAL A 697 13.52 -0.20 33.91
N VAL A 698 14.35 0.83 33.77
CA VAL A 698 15.58 0.78 32.98
C VAL A 698 16.58 -0.21 33.56
N ALA A 699 16.71 -0.26 34.89
CA ALA A 699 17.58 -1.23 35.55
C ALA A 699 17.13 -2.69 35.32
N ASP A 700 15.82 -2.94 35.36
CA ASP A 700 15.27 -4.31 35.27
C ASP A 700 15.10 -4.79 33.82
N HIS A 701 14.83 -3.87 32.87
CA HIS A 701 14.38 -4.22 31.52
C HIS A 701 15.17 -3.53 30.39
N GLY A 702 16.12 -2.64 30.70
CA GLY A 702 16.72 -1.75 29.71
C GLY A 702 15.74 -0.69 29.21
N TRP A 703 15.99 -0.12 28.03
CA TRP A 703 15.07 0.89 27.47
C TRP A 703 13.68 0.29 27.20
N PRO A 704 12.58 0.91 27.68
CA PRO A 704 11.23 0.44 27.39
C PRO A 704 10.80 0.83 25.98
N GLY A 705 11.35 0.11 24.99
CA GLY A 705 11.05 0.27 23.56
C GLY A 705 9.68 -0.30 23.15
N HIS A 706 9.39 -0.19 21.86
CA HIS A 706 8.13 -0.60 21.23
C HIS A 706 7.76 -2.05 21.52
N ALA A 707 8.72 -2.96 21.48
CA ALA A 707 8.54 -4.39 21.73
C ALA A 707 8.14 -4.68 23.18
N LEU A 708 8.44 -3.79 24.14
CA LEU A 708 8.08 -3.99 25.55
C LEU A 708 6.75 -3.32 25.89
N VAL A 709 6.57 -2.07 25.47
CA VAL A 709 5.47 -1.24 25.97
C VAL A 709 4.56 -0.70 24.87
N GLY A 710 4.84 -0.97 23.60
CA GLY A 710 4.13 -0.39 22.44
C GLY A 710 4.68 0.99 22.05
N ALA A 711 4.29 1.47 20.87
CA ALA A 711 4.91 2.65 20.26
C ALA A 711 4.59 3.93 21.05
N GLU A 712 3.34 4.07 21.48
CA GLU A 712 2.87 5.24 22.22
C GLU A 712 3.58 5.38 23.58
N ALA A 713 3.70 4.28 24.32
CA ALA A 713 4.33 4.29 25.64
C ALA A 713 5.85 4.46 25.56
N ALA A 714 6.50 3.89 24.54
CA ALA A 714 7.92 4.13 24.30
C ALA A 714 8.20 5.61 23.96
N ALA A 715 7.31 6.24 23.18
CA ALA A 715 7.39 7.67 22.90
C ALA A 715 7.14 8.52 24.17
N ALA A 716 6.22 8.09 25.04
CA ALA A 716 6.03 8.69 26.36
C ALA A 716 7.28 8.58 27.24
N ALA A 717 7.98 7.43 27.24
CA ALA A 717 9.24 7.27 27.94
C ALA A 717 10.32 8.22 27.41
N SER A 718 10.45 8.34 26.08
CA SER A 718 11.36 9.30 25.44
C SER A 718 11.07 10.74 25.89
N ARG A 719 9.80 11.18 25.84
CA ARG A 719 9.40 12.53 26.29
C ARG A 719 9.70 12.76 27.76
N LEU A 720 9.39 11.79 28.62
CA LEU A 720 9.67 11.88 30.06
C LEU A 720 11.17 12.12 30.33
N VAL A 721 12.05 11.40 29.63
CA VAL A 721 13.51 11.57 29.75
C VAL A 721 13.97 12.92 29.19
N GLN A 722 13.42 13.37 28.07
CA GLN A 722 13.73 14.70 27.51
C GLN A 722 13.36 15.83 28.48
N HIS A 723 12.27 15.68 29.24
CA HIS A 723 11.82 16.69 30.19
C HIS A 723 12.60 16.68 31.53
N ALA A 724 13.45 15.69 31.78
CA ALA A 724 14.15 15.46 33.04
C ALA A 724 15.42 16.30 33.22
N ARG A 725 15.31 17.63 33.13
CA ARG A 725 16.46 18.56 33.11
C ARG A 725 17.47 18.37 34.25
N GLU A 726 16.98 18.05 35.45
CA GLU A 726 17.80 17.92 36.65
C GLU A 726 18.49 16.53 36.78
N HIS A 727 18.26 15.59 35.85
CA HIS A 727 18.74 14.20 35.91
C HIS A 727 19.78 13.89 34.81
N LEU A 728 20.86 14.67 34.74
CA LEU A 728 21.83 14.63 33.63
C LEU A 728 22.46 13.24 33.40
N ASP A 729 22.96 12.60 34.46
CA ASP A 729 23.64 11.30 34.32
C ASP A 729 22.67 10.19 33.87
N PHE A 730 21.44 10.21 34.40
CA PHE A 730 20.41 9.28 33.96
C PHE A 730 20.02 9.51 32.49
N ARG A 731 19.89 10.76 32.05
CA ARG A 731 19.61 11.10 30.64
C ARG A 731 20.73 10.64 29.71
N ARG A 732 22.00 10.76 30.10
CA ARG A 732 23.14 10.25 29.32
C ARG A 732 23.08 8.72 29.20
N HIS A 733 22.80 8.03 30.32
CA HIS A 733 22.62 6.58 30.31
C HIS A 733 21.44 6.14 29.44
N CYS A 734 20.30 6.82 29.54
CA CYS A 734 19.15 6.58 28.66
C CYS A 734 19.49 6.81 27.18
N LEU A 735 20.30 7.83 26.85
CA LEU A 735 20.70 8.08 25.47
C LEU A 735 21.49 6.91 24.87
N GLU A 736 22.37 6.27 25.65
CA GLU A 736 23.08 5.05 25.22
C GLU A 736 22.10 3.91 24.94
N LEU A 737 21.18 3.65 25.88
CA LEU A 737 20.17 2.60 25.71
C LEU A 737 19.19 2.89 24.57
N MET A 738 18.84 4.15 24.33
CA MET A 738 18.00 4.59 23.22
C MET A 738 18.69 4.38 21.87
N ARG A 739 20.02 4.56 21.79
CA ARG A 739 20.80 4.23 20.59
C ARG A 739 20.75 2.73 20.31
N ASP A 740 21.02 1.92 21.32
CA ASP A 740 20.95 0.45 21.18
C ASP A 740 19.54 -0.01 20.78
N ALA A 741 18.49 0.62 21.33
CA ALA A 741 17.11 0.35 20.95
C ALA A 741 16.83 0.76 19.50
N ALA A 742 17.33 1.91 19.06
CA ALA A 742 17.14 2.38 17.69
C ALA A 742 17.90 1.52 16.66
N GLU A 743 19.08 1.02 16.99
CA GLU A 743 19.81 0.05 16.18
C GLU A 743 19.02 -1.25 16.00
N ARG A 744 18.27 -1.67 17.02
CA ARG A 744 17.36 -2.81 16.99
C ARG A 744 15.97 -2.49 16.41
N ARG A 745 15.73 -1.27 15.92
CA ARG A 745 14.42 -0.78 15.43
C ARG A 745 13.30 -0.80 16.48
N ASP A 746 13.68 -0.77 17.75
CA ASP A 746 12.76 -0.76 18.90
C ASP A 746 12.44 0.67 19.38
N LEU A 747 13.03 1.67 18.73
CA LEU A 747 12.80 3.10 18.95
C LEU A 747 13.18 3.88 17.68
N PRO A 748 12.44 4.93 17.25
CA PRO A 748 12.79 5.69 16.06
C PRO A 748 14.02 6.57 16.33
N TRP A 749 14.97 6.62 15.38
CA TRP A 749 16.19 7.42 15.51
C TRP A 749 15.96 8.92 15.79
N ARG A 750 14.82 9.48 15.37
CA ARG A 750 14.46 10.86 15.71
C ARG A 750 14.41 11.10 17.23
N GLU A 751 14.02 10.10 18.03
CA GLU A 751 13.94 10.23 19.50
C GLU A 751 15.34 10.34 20.11
N VAL A 752 16.31 9.62 19.54
CA VAL A 752 17.73 9.75 19.87
C VAL A 752 18.26 11.14 19.52
N ALA A 753 17.87 11.68 18.35
CA ALA A 753 18.26 13.02 17.91
C ALA A 753 17.73 14.10 18.87
N TYR A 754 16.46 14.01 19.28
CA TYR A 754 15.86 14.95 20.23
C TYR A 754 16.57 15.00 21.58
N LEU A 755 16.91 13.84 22.16
CA LEU A 755 17.63 13.79 23.44
C LEU A 755 19.10 14.21 23.29
N THR A 756 19.75 13.85 22.18
CA THR A 756 21.13 14.27 21.87
C THR A 756 21.26 15.79 21.82
N ASP A 757 20.36 16.45 21.10
CA ASP A 757 20.37 17.90 20.99
C ASP A 757 19.99 18.57 22.33
N GLU A 758 19.00 18.05 23.07
CA GLU A 758 18.66 18.60 24.41
C GLU A 758 19.87 18.56 25.34
N LEU A 759 20.59 17.43 25.40
CA LEU A 759 21.78 17.29 26.23
C LEU A 759 22.92 18.23 25.81
N ARG A 760 23.13 18.41 24.50
CA ARG A 760 24.15 19.33 23.98
C ARG A 760 23.83 20.78 24.31
N VAL A 761 22.57 21.19 24.17
CA VAL A 761 22.13 22.54 24.53
C VAL A 761 22.32 22.78 26.03
N ASP A 762 21.93 21.82 26.88
CA ASP A 762 22.16 21.90 28.33
C ASP A 762 23.66 21.99 28.70
N GLU A 763 24.53 21.39 27.89
CA GLU A 763 26.00 21.46 28.03
C GLU A 763 26.63 22.71 27.39
N GLY A 764 25.83 23.60 26.77
CA GLY A 764 26.35 24.79 26.06
C GLY A 764 27.09 24.46 24.76
N ARG A 765 26.85 23.29 24.18
CA ARG A 765 27.47 22.80 22.94
C ARG A 765 26.53 22.98 21.75
N PRO A 766 27.06 23.19 20.52
CA PRO A 766 26.22 23.19 19.34
C PRO A 766 25.46 21.87 19.19
N GLN A 767 24.18 21.95 18.85
CA GLN A 767 23.32 20.80 18.58
C GLN A 767 23.69 20.14 17.23
N VAL A 768 23.28 18.90 17.01
CA VAL A 768 23.66 18.12 15.81
C VAL A 768 22.54 18.11 14.77
N TYR A 769 21.30 18.00 15.23
CA TYR A 769 20.16 17.77 14.34
C TYR A 769 19.21 18.97 14.24
N GLY A 770 19.46 20.05 15.00
CA GLY A 770 18.68 21.28 14.90
C GLY A 770 17.28 21.17 15.51
N THR A 771 17.09 20.35 16.54
CA THR A 771 15.76 20.07 17.11
C THR A 771 15.32 21.05 18.20
N LYS A 772 16.23 21.87 18.73
CA LYS A 772 15.96 22.85 19.80
C LYS A 772 16.03 24.26 19.25
N PHE A 773 15.12 25.10 19.75
CA PHE A 773 14.92 26.47 19.29
C PHE A 773 15.00 27.46 20.45
N GLU A 774 15.38 28.69 20.15
CA GLU A 774 15.33 29.83 21.04
C GLU A 774 14.60 31.00 20.38
N PRO A 775 13.91 31.85 21.16
CA PRO A 775 13.34 33.09 20.66
C PRO A 775 14.44 34.14 20.50
N VAL A 776 14.73 34.57 19.27
CA VAL A 776 15.66 35.65 18.94
C VAL A 776 14.93 36.68 18.10
N ALA A 777 14.92 37.94 18.57
CA ALA A 777 14.29 39.07 17.88
C ALA A 777 12.81 38.84 17.48
N GLY A 778 12.06 38.06 18.25
CA GLY A 778 10.65 37.75 17.97
C GLY A 778 10.44 36.57 17.02
N GLU A 779 11.50 35.90 16.57
CA GLU A 779 11.42 34.66 15.80
C GLU A 779 11.99 33.47 16.57
N LEU A 780 11.38 32.29 16.43
CA LEU A 780 12.02 31.05 16.85
C LEU A 780 13.08 30.68 15.83
N VAL A 781 14.33 30.60 16.29
CA VAL A 781 15.49 30.16 15.51
C VAL A 781 16.12 28.94 16.18
N PRO A 782 16.69 27.98 15.41
CA PRO A 782 17.41 26.87 16.01
C PRO A 782 18.60 27.37 16.85
N TRP A 783 18.88 26.74 17.99
CA TRP A 783 20.14 26.91 18.72
C TRP A 783 21.35 26.61 17.80
N PRO A 784 22.57 27.11 18.09
CA PRO A 784 23.75 26.89 17.25
C PRO A 784 23.94 25.41 16.88
N ILE A 785 24.18 25.15 15.60
CA ILE A 785 24.30 23.78 15.05
C ILE A 785 25.75 23.51 14.69
N GLU A 786 26.26 22.34 15.06
CA GLU A 786 27.57 21.84 14.62
C GLU A 786 27.52 21.57 13.11
N GLU A 787 28.33 22.25 12.30
CA GLU A 787 28.35 22.09 10.83
C GLU A 787 26.93 22.19 10.21
N PRO A 788 26.31 23.39 10.27
CA PRO A 788 24.92 23.57 9.84
C PRO A 788 24.68 23.18 8.38
N GLU A 789 25.70 23.23 7.53
CA GLU A 789 25.62 22.83 6.12
C GLU A 789 25.39 21.31 5.95
N GLN A 790 25.73 20.50 6.96
CA GLN A 790 25.54 19.04 6.96
C GLN A 790 24.27 18.58 7.68
N VAL A 791 23.49 19.50 8.27
CA VAL A 791 22.36 19.15 9.13
C VAL A 791 21.31 18.31 8.40
N ASP A 792 20.93 18.70 7.18
CA ASP A 792 19.89 18.00 6.42
C ASP A 792 20.32 16.61 5.98
N ARG A 793 21.62 16.42 5.71
CA ARG A 793 22.18 15.09 5.44
C ARG A 793 22.05 14.19 6.68
N ARG A 794 22.34 14.71 7.87
CA ARG A 794 22.20 13.98 9.13
C ARG A 794 20.73 13.69 9.46
N ARG A 795 19.83 14.65 9.22
CA ARG A 795 18.39 14.49 9.41
C ARG A 795 17.80 13.45 8.47
N ALA A 796 18.16 13.49 7.19
CA ALA A 796 17.73 12.51 6.19
C ALA A 796 18.18 11.09 6.55
N ALA A 797 19.40 10.92 7.07
CA ALA A 797 19.90 9.61 7.53
C ALA A 797 19.09 9.02 8.69
N LEU A 798 18.37 9.84 9.46
CA LEU A 798 17.50 9.41 10.56
C LEU A 798 16.00 9.43 10.17
N GLY A 799 15.67 9.62 8.88
CA GLY A 799 14.29 9.72 8.41
C GLY A 799 13.56 10.98 8.88
N MET A 800 14.29 12.05 9.21
CA MET A 800 13.73 13.34 9.64
C MET A 800 13.58 14.28 8.44
N GLU A 801 12.54 15.12 8.46
CA GLU A 801 12.34 16.19 7.47
C GLU A 801 13.51 17.19 7.47
N PRO A 802 13.76 17.95 6.38
CA PRO A 802 14.72 19.06 6.37
C PRO A 802 14.54 20.06 7.52
N LEU A 803 15.63 20.70 7.96
CA LEU A 803 15.59 21.67 9.07
C LEU A 803 14.69 22.87 8.77
N ALA A 804 14.61 23.30 7.51
CA ALA A 804 13.74 24.39 7.08
C ALA A 804 12.26 24.05 7.33
N ASP A 805 11.80 22.89 6.83
CA ASP A 805 10.43 22.40 7.04
C ASP A 805 10.10 22.24 8.52
N HIS A 806 11.06 21.71 9.29
CA HIS A 806 10.94 21.57 10.73
C HIS A 806 10.76 22.92 11.42
N THR A 807 11.59 23.90 11.07
CA THR A 807 11.56 25.26 11.61
C THR A 807 10.22 25.92 11.32
N ASP A 808 9.71 25.79 10.09
CA ASP A 808 8.42 26.32 9.70
C ASP A 808 7.27 25.65 10.46
N ARG A 809 7.33 24.34 10.66
CA ARG A 809 6.33 23.63 11.50
C ARG A 809 6.36 24.13 12.94
N ILE A 810 7.55 24.30 13.53
CA ILE A 810 7.72 24.81 14.89
C ILE A 810 7.17 26.23 15.01
N ARG A 811 7.48 27.12 14.06
CA ARG A 811 6.98 28.51 14.03
C ARG A 811 5.46 28.58 13.89
N ARG A 812 4.86 27.72 13.05
CA ARG A 812 3.39 27.61 12.93
C ARG A 812 2.75 27.09 14.21
N ARG A 813 3.42 26.16 14.91
CA ARG A 813 2.92 25.55 16.14
C ARG A 813 3.03 26.46 17.35
N PHE A 814 4.08 27.28 17.42
CA PHE A 814 4.41 28.17 18.51
C PHE A 814 4.64 29.60 18.00
N PRO A 815 3.58 30.31 17.55
CA PRO A 815 3.72 31.68 17.11
C PRO A 815 4.12 32.56 18.31
N LEU A 816 5.27 33.23 18.22
CA LEU A 816 5.64 34.27 19.17
C LEU A 816 4.76 35.49 18.88
N GLY A 817 3.89 35.88 19.81
CA GLY A 817 3.10 37.10 19.69
C GLY A 817 3.98 38.37 19.76
N ASP A 818 3.47 39.49 19.24
CA ASP A 818 4.11 40.82 19.13
C ASP A 818 4.47 41.51 20.48
N ALA A 819 4.65 40.76 21.57
CA ALA A 819 5.00 41.27 22.88
C ALA A 819 6.52 41.22 23.11
N GLY A 820 7.27 42.20 22.57
CA GLY A 820 8.69 42.31 22.93
C GLY A 820 9.60 43.23 22.11
N ARG A 821 9.11 44.23 21.36
CA ARG A 821 9.97 45.36 20.95
C ARG A 821 10.24 46.25 22.18
N ALA A 822 11.23 45.90 22.98
CA ALA A 822 11.90 46.85 23.88
C ALA A 822 13.30 47.15 23.32
N PRO A 823 13.76 48.41 23.36
CA PRO A 823 14.90 48.87 22.57
C PRO A 823 16.23 48.37 23.14
N ALA A 824 17.18 48.16 22.24
CA ALA A 824 18.57 47.85 22.53
C ALA A 824 19.17 48.86 23.53
N GLY A 825 19.84 48.35 24.56
CA GLY A 825 20.69 49.17 25.41
C GLY A 825 21.10 48.49 26.71
N ARG A 826 22.19 47.72 26.70
CA ARG A 826 23.40 48.03 27.49
C ARG A 826 24.55 47.05 27.23
N GLU A 827 25.66 47.71 26.90
CA GLU A 827 27.06 47.37 26.70
C GLU A 827 27.69 46.14 27.36
N ALA A 828 28.75 45.71 26.67
CA ALA A 828 29.72 44.70 27.03
C ALA A 828 30.46 44.98 28.36
N THR A 829 30.58 43.94 29.17
CA THR A 829 31.81 43.52 29.88
C THR A 829 31.73 42.03 30.16
#